data_AF-A0ABD3PIP6-F1
#
_entry.id   AF-A0ABD3PIP6-F1
#
_cell.length_a   1.000
_cell.length_b   1.000
_cell.length_c   1.000
_cell.angle_alpha   90.00
_cell.angle_beta   90.00
_cell.angle_gamma   90.00
#
_symmetry.space_group_name_H-M   'P 1'
#
loop_
_entity.id
_entity.type
_entity.pdbx_description
1 polymer ?
#
loop_
_entity_poly.entity_id
_entity_poly.type
_entity_poly.pdbx_seq_one_letter_code
_entity_poly.pdbx_strand_id
1 'polypeptide(L)'
;MASNNDASVEEWGQDDTEGSSRYPVHDACEFEDAVALRQLIFVPQSDESSVMSDTSSTMSSTSSNQDKQEDAVIAGQKNQTSSIVILPGNGQIDQPQAFSGGKDINSPNITLYHNSVVCSESITREEITQNGYEVIATDKALDIQIESYNKYEGENKTEDASPKNLHTQNSYDKKEKKRKTKFSCPYDLDERDDDENTPLHIAIHARKIENVRVLLEAGATVHKKCDGSAPIHLTICLGAIPANAEFAEKCVHLLREYNADLTMRDDSFHTPLYLACLSNLCPVVELLLNDPLAKETLNLRADRTGGRALHAAAKCDAARSGVEGCVTKLLLAAENIDIDARNNYGRTPLHIAASRGNWHVARLLINAGADAHILDKRGLTPGSRARKRGMVIPNDLRILGNDAPTRDLIMDPDGATLILCHELCIQHRTCPPIVRDDADASEPPPENVRRLNVLINDDDGILRCGEFSACKWNTDARRAALSDVLKVHEYPYIERMSKLCSATPDHPRAIQTLDADTTVSHWSFEAALRAAGSVCEAVDRVVSGDFRNAFCAIRPPGHHAGPRGIVTCPNDPDGSHGFCLLNNVAIGAAYARSMYRNDGIKKIAIIDFDVHHGNGTEEIVRQLTPNIEHAIIRTPFAVGGLQTSTYKPWLDEHDVNDVFFASTHGYGPRDNKIPLGSIQGGWFYPASGKTYKSKSLTDPQDLETPNLSDFLMSQTWTKLGDDYRNNCCKIIDIGLSLPVKDDTYNHGLQRLELRDAYRNNIIPSLMEFDPDLIFISAGFDAHRKDTMNFGYVGMIEEDYEWLTEQIVKVANSCCNGRVVSALEGGYKIHGGIISPFARSVASHVRALVDGGNSREVYDMDEGDWESRYERHMNEEKEKKRQARMDRNYRSTEGITPSLKHENELHLGDLGEIRHSDDDDNLEPSRKRSRKQVDYKQLFEQLKKEGN
;
A
#
# COMPACT_ATOMS: atom_id res chain seq x y z
N MET A 1 -14.18 58.99 -25.57
CA MET A 1 -13.91 59.83 -26.76
C MET A 1 -13.20 58.98 -27.79
N ALA A 2 -13.61 58.79 -29.03
CA ALA A 2 -14.82 58.98 -29.84
C ALA A 2 -14.66 57.89 -30.94
N SER A 3 -15.65 57.21 -31.49
CA SER A 3 -16.98 57.65 -31.92
C SER A 3 -17.79 56.45 -32.44
N ASN A 4 -19.09 56.43 -32.10
CA ASN A 4 -20.25 56.13 -32.95
C ASN A 4 -20.43 54.72 -33.56
N ASN A 5 -21.62 54.15 -33.71
CA ASN A 5 -22.98 54.32 -33.16
C ASN A 5 -23.84 53.20 -33.81
N ASP A 6 -24.86 52.77 -33.08
CA ASP A 6 -26.21 52.40 -33.55
C ASP A 6 -26.47 51.15 -34.44
N ALA A 7 -27.09 50.16 -33.79
CA ALA A 7 -28.51 49.77 -33.92
C ALA A 7 -29.02 48.78 -35.00
N SER A 8 -30.12 48.11 -34.61
CA SER A 8 -31.07 47.19 -35.31
C SER A 8 -30.60 45.75 -35.53
N VAL A 9 -31.17 44.71 -34.87
CA VAL A 9 -32.54 44.14 -34.90
C VAL A 9 -32.95 43.67 -36.29
N GLU A 10 -32.93 42.35 -36.54
CA GLU A 10 -34.09 41.60 -37.08
C GLU A 10 -33.84 40.07 -37.16
N GLU A 11 -34.97 39.38 -37.18
CA GLU A 11 -35.25 37.97 -36.97
C GLU A 11 -35.12 37.05 -38.21
N TRP A 12 -34.81 35.77 -37.93
CA TRP A 12 -35.34 34.53 -38.55
C TRP A 12 -35.08 34.22 -40.04
N GLY A 13 -34.71 32.95 -40.30
CA GLY A 13 -34.91 32.33 -41.62
C GLY A 13 -34.09 31.05 -41.84
N GLN A 14 -34.75 29.90 -41.74
CA GLN A 14 -34.28 28.59 -42.23
C GLN A 14 -34.22 28.58 -43.77
N ASP A 15 -33.26 27.84 -44.35
CA ASP A 15 -33.50 26.65 -45.19
C ASP A 15 -32.32 26.38 -46.16
N ASP A 16 -31.93 25.10 -46.16
CA ASP A 16 -31.49 24.22 -47.25
C ASP A 16 -30.92 24.84 -48.55
N THR A 17 -29.76 24.33 -49.00
CA THR A 17 -29.67 23.36 -50.12
C THR A 17 -28.23 23.14 -50.61
N GLU A 18 -28.04 21.93 -51.14
CA GLU A 18 -26.84 21.36 -51.77
C GLU A 18 -26.25 22.19 -52.93
N GLY A 19 -24.94 22.08 -53.14
CA GLY A 19 -24.28 22.65 -54.33
C GLY A 19 -22.83 22.20 -54.52
N SER A 20 -22.66 21.11 -55.27
CA SER A 20 -21.39 20.63 -55.83
C SER A 20 -20.86 21.57 -56.93
N SER A 21 -19.57 21.96 -56.90
CA SER A 21 -18.68 21.94 -58.09
C SER A 21 -17.20 22.27 -57.80
N ARG A 22 -16.33 21.33 -58.20
CA ARG A 22 -15.08 21.44 -59.02
C ARG A 22 -14.03 22.55 -58.77
N TYR A 23 -12.80 22.07 -58.55
CA TYR A 23 -11.43 22.64 -58.66
C TYR A 23 -11.15 23.57 -59.87
N PRO A 24 -10.15 24.50 -59.81
CA PRO A 24 -8.71 24.21 -60.06
C PRO A 24 -7.72 24.97 -59.12
N VAL A 25 -6.64 24.34 -58.62
CA VAL A 25 -5.23 24.36 -59.12
C VAL A 25 -4.64 25.74 -59.44
N HIS A 26 -3.66 26.18 -58.62
CA HIS A 26 -2.39 26.87 -58.94
C HIS A 26 -1.74 27.29 -57.60
N ASP A 27 -0.70 26.59 -57.16
CA ASP A 27 0.74 26.84 -57.38
C ASP A 27 1.37 27.63 -56.22
N ALA A 28 2.10 26.90 -55.37
CA ALA A 28 3.11 27.44 -54.48
C ALA A 28 4.46 26.82 -54.86
N CYS A 29 5.35 27.66 -55.41
CA CYS A 29 6.77 27.36 -55.56
C CYS A 29 7.50 27.49 -54.22
N GLU A 30 8.11 26.38 -53.83
CA GLU A 30 9.54 26.21 -53.48
C GLU A 30 10.26 27.31 -52.69
N PHE A 31 10.74 26.95 -51.50
CA PHE A 31 12.18 27.01 -51.19
C PHE A 31 12.56 25.87 -50.23
N GLU A 32 13.52 25.07 -50.69
CA GLU A 32 14.30 24.04 -49.97
C GLU A 32 15.10 24.70 -48.81
N ASP A 33 15.39 24.04 -47.69
CA ASP A 33 16.46 23.05 -47.59
C ASP A 33 16.35 22.16 -46.35
N ALA A 34 16.82 20.93 -46.53
CA ALA A 34 16.74 19.78 -45.65
C ALA A 34 17.92 19.66 -44.67
N VAL A 35 17.69 19.03 -43.50
CA VAL A 35 18.62 18.03 -42.94
C VAL A 35 17.83 16.89 -42.29
N ALA A 36 18.17 15.67 -42.71
CA ALA A 36 17.43 14.43 -42.54
C ALA A 36 17.70 13.70 -41.20
N LEU A 37 16.64 13.12 -40.64
CA LEU A 37 16.67 11.99 -39.70
C LEU A 37 16.50 10.68 -40.49
N ARG A 38 17.52 9.82 -40.50
CA ARG A 38 17.42 8.45 -41.03
C ARG A 38 16.99 7.50 -39.90
N GLN A 39 15.76 7.00 -39.98
CA GLN A 39 15.33 5.76 -39.35
C GLN A 39 15.76 4.58 -40.23
N LEU A 40 16.34 3.53 -39.65
CA LEU A 40 16.58 2.25 -40.31
C LEU A 40 15.64 1.21 -39.69
N ILE A 41 14.61 0.84 -40.46
CA ILE A 41 13.77 -0.34 -40.27
C ILE A 41 14.33 -1.39 -41.24
N PHE A 42 14.69 -2.58 -40.75
CA PHE A 42 15.00 -3.72 -41.61
C PHE A 42 13.75 -4.60 -41.76
N VAL A 43 13.28 -4.71 -42.99
CA VAL A 43 12.35 -5.74 -43.49
C VAL A 43 13.19 -6.73 -44.31
N PRO A 44 12.95 -8.05 -44.23
CA PRO A 44 13.41 -8.98 -45.25
C PRO A 44 12.33 -9.20 -46.33
N GLN A 45 12.65 -8.82 -47.57
CA GLN A 45 12.14 -9.46 -48.80
C GLN A 45 12.93 -10.77 -49.02
N SER A 46 12.52 -11.79 -49.76
CA SER A 46 11.33 -12.21 -50.54
C SER A 46 11.62 -13.67 -50.92
N ASP A 47 10.62 -14.48 -51.21
CA ASP A 47 10.63 -15.26 -52.46
C ASP A 47 9.24 -15.84 -52.78
N GLU A 48 9.02 -15.91 -54.09
CA GLU A 48 7.77 -16.01 -54.82
C GLU A 48 7.06 -17.37 -54.70
N SER A 49 5.72 -17.38 -54.77
CA SER A 49 4.99 -17.82 -55.98
C SER A 49 3.58 -18.37 -55.67
N SER A 50 2.62 -17.84 -56.43
CA SER A 50 1.38 -18.50 -56.90
C SER A 50 0.29 -18.84 -55.86
N VAL A 51 -1.02 -18.84 -56.11
CA VAL A 51 -1.94 -18.48 -57.20
C VAL A 51 -3.32 -18.71 -56.54
N MET A 52 -4.27 -17.76 -56.67
CA MET A 52 -5.76 -17.94 -56.59
C MET A 52 -6.35 -18.60 -55.31
N SER A 53 -7.56 -18.36 -54.84
CA SER A 53 -8.73 -17.54 -55.19
C SER A 53 -9.74 -17.77 -54.05
N ASP A 54 -10.55 -16.75 -53.79
CA ASP A 54 -11.99 -16.84 -53.50
C ASP A 54 -12.55 -17.36 -52.16
N THR A 55 -13.46 -16.51 -51.66
CA THR A 55 -14.75 -16.79 -50.99
C THR A 55 -14.69 -17.23 -49.52
N SER A 56 -15.18 -16.39 -48.58
CA SER A 56 -16.59 -16.27 -48.15
C SER A 56 -17.18 -17.64 -47.77
N SER A 57 -17.81 -17.89 -46.64
CA SER A 57 -18.54 -17.05 -45.70
C SER A 57 -19.13 -17.99 -44.64
N THR A 58 -19.45 -17.42 -43.47
CA THR A 58 -20.63 -17.73 -42.63
C THR A 58 -20.80 -19.11 -42.00
N MET A 59 -20.94 -19.06 -40.66
CA MET A 59 -22.01 -19.67 -39.83
C MET A 59 -22.14 -21.20 -39.86
N SER A 60 -22.46 -21.91 -38.79
CA SER A 60 -22.87 -21.65 -37.42
C SER A 60 -22.97 -23.05 -36.79
N SER A 61 -22.95 -23.12 -35.44
CA SER A 61 -23.75 -24.07 -34.62
C SER A 61 -23.72 -25.58 -35.00
N THR A 62 -23.45 -26.53 -34.12
CA THR A 62 -24.13 -26.78 -32.85
C THR A 62 -23.59 -28.10 -32.29
N SER A 63 -23.40 -28.12 -30.98
CA SER A 63 -23.72 -29.22 -30.05
C SER A 63 -23.36 -30.68 -30.38
N SER A 64 -22.59 -31.21 -29.43
CA SER A 64 -22.97 -32.33 -28.55
C SER A 64 -22.61 -33.76 -28.96
N ASN A 65 -21.90 -34.36 -27.99
CA ASN A 65 -22.12 -35.67 -27.39
C ASN A 65 -21.27 -36.86 -27.87
N GLN A 66 -20.36 -37.19 -26.95
CA GLN A 66 -20.29 -38.46 -26.20
C GLN A 66 -19.53 -39.64 -26.82
N ASP A 67 -18.46 -39.96 -26.07
CA ASP A 67 -18.14 -41.25 -25.47
C ASP A 67 -17.85 -42.46 -26.37
N LYS A 68 -16.58 -42.88 -26.32
CA LYS A 68 -16.06 -44.21 -25.86
C LYS A 68 -14.64 -44.37 -26.42
N GLN A 69 -13.59 -44.32 -25.59
CA GLN A 69 -13.10 -45.37 -24.70
C GLN A 69 -12.79 -46.67 -25.45
N GLU A 70 -11.49 -46.93 -25.69
CA GLU A 70 -10.91 -48.26 -25.59
C GLU A 70 -9.38 -48.19 -25.43
N ASP A 71 -8.90 -49.03 -24.51
CA ASP A 71 -7.56 -49.15 -23.95
C ASP A 71 -6.54 -49.77 -24.92
N ALA A 72 -5.25 -49.41 -24.77
CA ALA A 72 -4.16 -50.40 -24.71
C ALA A 72 -2.84 -49.77 -24.21
N VAL A 73 -2.28 -50.46 -23.23
CA VAL A 73 -1.07 -50.18 -22.45
C VAL A 73 0.19 -50.63 -23.20
N ILE A 74 1.33 -49.93 -23.00
CA ILE A 74 2.66 -50.45 -22.56
C ILE A 74 3.83 -49.57 -23.07
N ALA A 75 4.53 -49.01 -22.07
CA ALA A 75 5.96 -48.73 -21.93
C ALA A 75 6.75 -47.89 -22.95
N GLY A 76 7.49 -46.90 -22.42
CA GLY A 76 8.74 -46.45 -23.03
C GLY A 76 9.13 -45.02 -22.75
N GLN A 77 9.64 -44.74 -21.54
CA GLN A 77 10.52 -43.59 -21.31
C GLN A 77 11.68 -43.62 -22.33
N LYS A 78 12.00 -42.46 -22.93
CA LYS A 78 13.39 -42.08 -23.20
C LYS A 78 13.52 -40.58 -23.47
N ASN A 79 14.18 -39.92 -22.53
CA ASN A 79 14.96 -38.70 -22.72
C ASN A 79 15.84 -38.84 -23.96
N GLN A 80 15.82 -37.82 -24.83
CA GLN A 80 16.92 -37.59 -25.76
C GLN A 80 17.69 -36.36 -25.31
N THR A 81 18.79 -36.66 -24.64
CA THR A 81 20.02 -35.87 -24.59
C THR A 81 20.63 -35.78 -25.99
N SER A 82 20.90 -34.58 -26.48
CA SER A 82 21.78 -34.36 -27.64
C SER A 82 23.21 -34.19 -27.15
N SER A 83 24.02 -35.21 -27.41
CA SER A 83 25.46 -35.26 -27.15
C SER A 83 26.22 -34.40 -28.16
N ILE A 84 27.15 -33.56 -27.69
CA ILE A 84 28.16 -32.92 -28.54
C ILE A 84 29.34 -33.88 -28.69
N VAL A 85 29.69 -34.16 -29.93
CA VAL A 85 30.84 -34.95 -30.38
C VAL A 85 32.06 -34.04 -30.42
N ILE A 86 33.13 -34.41 -29.69
CA ILE A 86 34.45 -33.79 -29.80
C ILE A 86 35.29 -34.61 -30.80
N LEU A 87 35.78 -33.94 -31.85
CA LEU A 87 36.87 -34.43 -32.70
C LEU A 87 38.12 -33.58 -32.47
N PRO A 88 39.33 -34.16 -32.36
CA PRO A 88 40.56 -33.43 -32.09
C PRO A 88 41.26 -33.00 -33.39
N GLY A 89 41.79 -31.77 -33.41
CA GLY A 89 42.59 -31.24 -34.51
C GLY A 89 43.81 -30.48 -33.98
N ASN A 90 44.98 -30.99 -34.35
CA ASN A 90 46.34 -30.55 -33.98
C ASN A 90 46.75 -29.16 -34.50
N GLY A 91 47.78 -28.57 -33.88
CA GLY A 91 48.72 -27.61 -34.49
C GLY A 91 49.08 -26.44 -33.56
N GLN A 92 50.04 -26.57 -32.65
CA GLN A 92 51.44 -26.13 -32.75
C GLN A 92 51.71 -24.62 -32.98
N ILE A 93 52.29 -24.00 -31.93
CA ILE A 93 53.55 -23.20 -31.90
C ILE A 93 53.59 -21.89 -32.74
N ASP A 94 53.60 -20.73 -32.08
CA ASP A 94 54.82 -19.93 -31.79
C ASP A 94 54.49 -18.58 -31.09
N GLN A 95 55.39 -18.16 -30.18
CA GLN A 95 55.55 -16.77 -29.69
C GLN A 95 56.69 -16.08 -30.48
N PRO A 96 57.13 -14.83 -30.20
CA PRO A 96 56.49 -13.62 -29.65
C PRO A 96 56.75 -12.37 -30.54
N GLN A 97 56.14 -11.22 -30.26
CA GLN A 97 56.86 -9.92 -30.21
C GLN A 97 55.99 -8.76 -29.73
N ALA A 98 56.61 -7.91 -28.91
CA ALA A 98 56.09 -6.69 -28.34
C ALA A 98 55.99 -5.55 -29.37
N PHE A 99 55.04 -4.63 -29.22
CA PHE A 99 55.29 -3.20 -28.92
C PHE A 99 53.97 -2.42 -28.80
N SER A 100 54.08 -1.34 -28.03
CA SER A 100 53.09 -0.40 -27.51
C SER A 100 52.24 0.39 -28.51
N GLY A 101 51.00 0.73 -28.11
CA GLY A 101 50.39 2.02 -28.42
C GLY A 101 48.89 2.00 -28.75
N GLY A 102 48.12 2.89 -28.09
CA GLY A 102 46.97 3.54 -28.71
C GLY A 102 45.57 2.99 -28.39
N LYS A 103 44.71 3.89 -27.93
CA LYS A 103 43.29 3.73 -27.60
C LYS A 103 42.42 3.57 -28.85
N ASP A 104 41.37 2.73 -28.78
CA ASP A 104 39.94 3.12 -28.88
C ASP A 104 39.03 1.94 -29.33
N ILE A 105 37.95 1.75 -28.55
CA ILE A 105 36.55 1.51 -28.92
C ILE A 105 36.23 0.39 -29.94
N ASN A 106 35.59 -0.71 -29.48
CA ASN A 106 34.23 -1.11 -29.90
C ASN A 106 33.74 -2.42 -29.23
N SER A 107 32.51 -2.31 -28.71
CA SER A 107 31.57 -3.28 -28.13
C SER A 107 31.20 -4.44 -29.11
N PRO A 108 30.25 -5.36 -28.81
CA PRO A 108 29.51 -5.58 -27.57
C PRO A 108 29.47 -7.07 -27.11
N ASN A 109 29.37 -7.30 -25.81
CA ASN A 109 28.68 -8.49 -25.30
C ASN A 109 27.40 -8.02 -24.62
N ILE A 110 26.29 -8.47 -25.19
CA ILE A 110 24.95 -8.45 -24.61
C ILE A 110 25.01 -9.37 -23.38
N THR A 111 24.79 -8.82 -22.19
CA THR A 111 24.57 -9.61 -20.99
C THR A 111 23.13 -9.37 -20.53
N LEU A 112 22.29 -10.36 -20.74
CA LEU A 112 20.98 -10.50 -20.09
C LEU A 112 21.24 -10.75 -18.60
N TYR A 113 20.80 -9.83 -17.74
CA TYR A 113 20.83 -10.03 -16.29
C TYR A 113 19.44 -10.35 -15.78
N HIS A 114 19.22 -11.64 -15.50
CA HIS A 114 18.23 -12.10 -14.54
C HIS A 114 18.65 -11.61 -13.15
N ASN A 115 17.95 -10.63 -12.59
CA ASN A 115 18.08 -10.27 -11.19
C ASN A 115 17.13 -11.12 -10.35
N SER A 116 17.57 -12.35 -10.09
CA SER A 116 17.13 -13.15 -8.96
C SER A 116 18.36 -13.37 -8.10
N VAL A 117 18.45 -12.76 -6.93
CA VAL A 117 19.39 -13.21 -5.90
C VAL A 117 18.84 -14.54 -5.38
N VAL A 118 19.12 -15.61 -6.12
CA VAL A 118 18.93 -16.97 -5.64
C VAL A 118 20.16 -17.26 -4.80
N CYS A 119 20.02 -17.29 -3.47
CA CYS A 119 20.91 -18.10 -2.65
C CYS A 119 20.66 -19.57 -3.02
N SER A 120 21.32 -20.03 -4.07
CA SER A 120 21.40 -21.44 -4.45
C SER A 120 22.73 -21.96 -3.95
N GLU A 121 22.77 -22.43 -2.71
CA GLU A 121 23.66 -23.51 -2.32
C GLU A 121 23.08 -24.17 -1.07
N SER A 122 22.59 -25.38 -1.25
CA SER A 122 22.26 -26.28 -0.16
C SER A 122 23.58 -26.87 0.35
N ILE A 123 24.05 -26.41 1.50
CA ILE A 123 25.24 -26.99 2.14
C ILE A 123 24.89 -28.42 2.58
N THR A 124 25.48 -29.41 1.91
CA THR A 124 25.38 -30.81 2.33
C THR A 124 26.49 -31.15 3.33
N ARG A 125 26.21 -32.12 4.21
CA ARG A 125 27.10 -32.52 5.32
C ARG A 125 28.43 -33.14 4.85
N GLU A 126 28.57 -33.45 3.57
CA GLU A 126 29.69 -34.20 2.99
C GLU A 126 30.70 -33.29 2.26
N GLU A 127 30.28 -32.12 1.76
CA GLU A 127 31.16 -31.18 1.02
C GLU A 127 32.16 -30.42 1.91
N ILE A 128 31.95 -30.39 3.23
CA ILE A 128 32.82 -29.72 4.20
C ILE A 128 34.15 -30.46 4.43
N THR A 129 34.30 -31.70 3.95
CA THR A 129 35.45 -32.54 4.35
C THR A 129 36.55 -32.78 3.32
N GLN A 130 36.50 -32.29 2.06
CA GLN A 130 37.44 -32.81 1.06
C GLN A 130 38.23 -31.88 0.12
N ASN A 131 38.07 -30.56 0.04
CA ASN A 131 38.96 -29.78 -0.85
C ASN A 131 39.37 -28.44 -0.24
N GLY A 132 40.66 -28.34 0.12
CA GLY A 132 41.31 -27.13 0.61
C GLY A 132 41.46 -26.07 -0.49
N TYR A 133 40.46 -25.21 -0.63
CA TYR A 133 40.55 -23.95 -1.36
C TYR A 133 40.41 -22.78 -0.38
N GLU A 134 41.33 -21.82 -0.51
CA GLU A 134 41.30 -20.55 0.19
C GLU A 134 40.34 -19.62 -0.56
N VAL A 135 39.18 -19.35 0.02
CA VAL A 135 38.22 -18.36 -0.47
C VAL A 135 38.34 -17.14 0.43
N ILE A 136 38.78 -16.01 -0.13
CA ILE A 136 38.73 -14.71 0.54
C ILE A 136 37.28 -14.22 0.39
N ALA A 137 36.40 -14.59 1.33
CA ALA A 137 35.05 -14.07 1.45
C ALA A 137 34.94 -13.29 2.77
N THR A 138 34.57 -12.01 2.65
CA THR A 138 34.24 -11.13 3.77
C THR A 138 32.79 -11.37 4.17
N ASP A 139 32.56 -12.36 5.03
CA ASP A 139 31.29 -12.58 5.72
C ASP A 139 31.61 -12.87 7.19
N LYS A 140 31.25 -11.95 8.09
CA LYS A 140 31.24 -12.20 9.54
C LYS A 140 29.80 -12.26 10.04
N ALA A 141 29.10 -13.30 9.63
CA ALA A 141 28.02 -13.88 10.40
C ALA A 141 28.19 -15.40 10.42
N LEU A 142 28.54 -15.92 11.61
CA LEU A 142 28.80 -17.32 11.97
C LEU A 142 30.06 -18.00 11.36
N ASP A 143 31.23 -17.65 11.92
CA ASP A 143 32.32 -18.61 12.05
C ASP A 143 32.14 -19.41 13.34
N ILE A 144 31.65 -20.66 13.24
CA ILE A 144 31.71 -21.63 14.33
C ILE A 144 33.12 -22.24 14.32
N GLN A 145 34.03 -21.71 15.12
CA GLN A 145 35.30 -22.38 15.39
C GLN A 145 35.06 -23.64 16.24
N ILE A 146 35.31 -24.81 15.64
CA ILE A 146 35.41 -26.08 16.36
C ILE A 146 36.78 -26.12 17.04
N GLU A 147 36.88 -25.64 18.27
CA GLU A 147 38.03 -25.95 19.12
C GLU A 147 37.85 -27.36 19.71
N SER A 148 38.55 -28.32 19.13
CA SER A 148 38.71 -29.67 19.69
C SER A 148 39.56 -29.63 20.96
N TYR A 149 38.92 -29.56 22.13
CA TYR A 149 39.57 -29.83 23.41
C TYR A 149 39.66 -31.35 23.63
N ASN A 150 40.82 -31.93 23.33
CA ASN A 150 41.22 -33.23 23.87
C ASN A 150 42.69 -33.18 24.26
N LYS A 151 42.95 -32.90 25.54
CA LYS A 151 44.26 -33.12 26.15
C LYS A 151 44.10 -33.34 27.65
N TYR A 152 44.18 -34.60 28.08
CA TYR A 152 44.78 -35.14 29.31
C TYR A 152 44.60 -36.67 29.24
N GLU A 153 45.66 -37.38 28.82
CA GLU A 153 46.44 -38.34 29.64
C GLU A 153 45.61 -39.54 30.12
N GLY A 154 46.00 -40.81 29.96
CA GLY A 154 47.27 -41.44 29.67
C GLY A 154 47.18 -42.87 30.25
N GLU A 155 47.81 -43.81 29.56
CA GLU A 155 48.32 -45.10 30.04
C GLU A 155 47.37 -46.29 30.31
N ASN A 156 47.78 -47.39 29.68
CA ASN A 156 47.29 -48.76 29.80
C ASN A 156 47.48 -49.35 31.21
N LYS A 157 46.56 -50.23 31.63
CA LYS A 157 46.88 -51.55 32.23
C LYS A 157 45.62 -52.42 32.43
N THR A 158 45.59 -53.51 31.66
CA THR A 158 45.31 -54.93 32.01
C THR A 158 44.37 -55.33 33.16
N GLU A 159 43.62 -56.40 32.85
CA GLU A 159 43.20 -57.54 33.71
C GLU A 159 41.82 -57.52 34.41
N ASP A 160 40.93 -58.32 33.79
CA ASP A 160 40.38 -59.59 34.32
C ASP A 160 39.15 -59.62 35.25
N ALA A 161 38.41 -60.74 35.10
CA ALA A 161 37.39 -61.35 35.96
C ALA A 161 35.91 -60.89 35.90
N SER A 162 35.17 -61.75 35.17
CA SER A 162 33.75 -62.14 35.13
C SER A 162 32.98 -62.39 36.47
N PRO A 163 31.78 -63.04 36.51
CA PRO A 163 30.43 -62.44 36.41
C PRO A 163 29.50 -62.82 37.58
N LYS A 164 28.44 -62.05 37.90
CA LYS A 164 27.30 -62.58 38.69
C LYS A 164 25.93 -62.02 38.26
N ASN A 165 25.10 -62.95 37.81
CA ASN A 165 23.65 -62.86 37.59
C ASN A 165 22.87 -62.56 38.88
N LEU A 166 21.74 -61.85 38.77
CA LEU A 166 20.44 -62.34 39.28
C LEU A 166 19.26 -61.54 38.69
N HIS A 167 18.28 -62.31 38.22
CA HIS A 167 17.01 -61.92 37.61
C HIS A 167 16.16 -60.94 38.41
N THR A 168 15.43 -60.07 37.71
CA THR A 168 13.95 -60.06 37.73
C THR A 168 13.39 -59.40 36.46
N GLN A 169 12.30 -59.99 35.95
CA GLN A 169 11.56 -59.62 34.75
C GLN A 169 10.80 -58.29 34.95
N ASN A 170 10.72 -57.44 33.92
CA ASN A 170 9.44 -57.14 33.25
C ASN A 170 9.52 -56.10 32.13
N SER A 171 8.70 -56.39 31.10
CA SER A 171 8.06 -55.52 30.11
C SER A 171 8.91 -54.58 29.24
N TYR A 172 8.99 -55.01 27.98
CA TYR A 172 9.11 -54.23 26.76
C TYR A 172 8.45 -52.84 26.81
N ASP A 173 9.25 -51.80 26.55
CA ASP A 173 8.76 -50.55 25.98
C ASP A 173 9.85 -49.95 25.07
N LYS A 174 9.75 -50.20 23.76
CA LYS A 174 10.62 -49.57 22.76
C LYS A 174 10.14 -48.14 22.51
N LYS A 175 10.69 -47.18 23.27
CA LYS A 175 10.79 -45.79 22.84
C LYS A 175 12.22 -45.51 22.40
N GLU A 176 12.47 -45.50 21.10
CA GLU A 176 13.66 -44.87 20.55
C GLU A 176 13.60 -43.36 20.85
N LYS A 177 14.26 -42.96 21.94
CA LYS A 177 14.57 -41.55 22.20
C LYS A 177 15.61 -41.11 21.16
N LYS A 178 15.17 -40.43 20.09
CA LYS A 178 16.06 -39.57 19.30
C LYS A 178 16.72 -38.59 20.26
N ARG A 179 18.01 -38.78 20.54
CA ARG A 179 18.83 -37.86 21.34
C ARG A 179 18.91 -36.53 20.58
N LYS A 180 18.08 -35.55 20.99
CA LYS A 180 18.28 -34.15 20.60
C LYS A 180 19.58 -33.68 21.25
N THR A 181 20.69 -33.69 20.52
CA THR A 181 21.90 -32.98 20.91
C THR A 181 21.57 -31.50 20.86
N LYS A 182 21.39 -30.88 22.02
CA LYS A 182 21.09 -29.45 22.14
C LYS A 182 22.35 -28.69 21.69
N PHE A 183 22.38 -28.24 20.44
CA PHE A 183 23.39 -27.32 19.97
C PHE A 183 23.21 -26.02 20.74
N SER A 184 24.22 -25.61 21.51
CA SER A 184 24.16 -24.37 22.28
C SER A 184 24.68 -23.24 21.41
N CYS A 185 23.78 -22.46 20.80
CA CYS A 185 24.15 -21.24 20.11
C CYS A 185 24.60 -20.18 21.13
N PRO A 186 25.77 -19.53 20.94
CA PRO A 186 26.22 -18.47 21.83
C PRO A 186 25.53 -17.11 21.56
N TYR A 187 24.80 -16.97 20.45
CA TYR A 187 24.12 -15.75 20.03
C TYR A 187 22.66 -15.71 20.48
N ASP A 188 22.11 -14.51 20.69
CA ASP A 188 20.68 -14.32 20.94
C ASP A 188 19.90 -14.50 19.63
N LEU A 189 19.22 -15.64 19.51
CA LEU A 189 18.41 -15.99 18.33
C LEU A 189 17.06 -15.24 18.26
N ASP A 190 16.74 -14.45 19.28
CA ASP A 190 15.53 -13.64 19.38
C ASP A 190 15.81 -12.13 19.38
N GLU A 191 17.08 -11.75 19.19
CA GLU A 191 17.48 -10.40 18.83
C GLU A 191 16.82 -10.00 17.51
N ARG A 192 16.42 -8.73 17.41
CA ARG A 192 15.74 -8.19 16.24
C ARG A 192 16.70 -7.30 15.47
N ASP A 193 16.69 -7.44 14.15
CA ASP A 193 17.33 -6.46 13.26
C ASP A 193 16.54 -5.14 13.23
N ASP A 194 17.06 -4.17 12.48
CA ASP A 194 16.42 -2.86 12.27
C ASP A 194 15.04 -2.98 11.59
N ASP A 195 14.77 -4.11 10.91
CA ASP A 195 13.48 -4.44 10.32
C ASP A 195 12.52 -5.15 11.31
N GLU A 196 12.87 -5.20 12.60
CA GLU A 196 12.17 -5.94 13.67
C GLU A 196 12.09 -7.47 13.48
N ASN A 197 12.85 -8.03 12.54
CA ASN A 197 12.89 -9.46 12.27
C ASN A 197 13.87 -10.15 13.21
N THR A 198 13.48 -11.33 13.71
CA THR A 198 14.46 -12.26 14.28
C THR A 198 15.11 -13.09 13.16
N PRO A 199 16.25 -13.76 13.41
CA PRO A 199 16.81 -14.75 12.49
C PRO A 199 15.77 -15.75 11.96
N LEU A 200 14.81 -16.17 12.81
CA LEU A 200 13.73 -17.06 12.43
C LEU A 200 12.77 -16.43 11.40
N HIS A 201 12.42 -15.15 11.56
CA HIS A 201 11.60 -14.43 10.57
C HIS A 201 12.34 -14.33 9.22
N ILE A 202 13.64 -14.01 9.24
CA ILE A 202 14.47 -13.91 8.03
C ILE A 202 14.50 -15.26 7.29
N ALA A 203 14.71 -16.36 8.00
CA ALA A 203 14.71 -17.70 7.39
C ALA A 203 13.35 -18.05 6.76
N ILE A 204 12.25 -17.62 7.37
CA ILE A 204 10.89 -17.80 6.84
C ILE A 204 10.65 -16.93 5.60
N HIS A 205 11.03 -15.65 5.63
CA HIS A 205 10.98 -14.75 4.47
C HIS A 205 11.78 -15.31 3.29
N ALA A 206 12.97 -15.86 3.55
CA ALA A 206 13.81 -16.49 2.54
C ALA A 206 13.30 -17.87 2.08
N ARG A 207 12.22 -18.38 2.69
CA ARG A 207 11.59 -19.68 2.40
C ARG A 207 12.59 -20.85 2.53
N LYS A 208 13.58 -20.72 3.42
CA LYS A 208 14.65 -21.72 3.63
C LYS A 208 14.28 -22.64 4.80
N ILE A 209 13.52 -23.70 4.51
CA ILE A 209 12.98 -24.61 5.53
C ILE A 209 14.07 -25.25 6.42
N GLU A 210 15.24 -25.56 5.87
CA GLU A 210 16.35 -26.12 6.66
C GLU A 210 16.96 -25.07 7.60
N ASN A 211 17.04 -23.80 7.19
CA ASN A 211 17.49 -22.73 8.09
C ASN A 211 16.49 -22.52 9.24
N VAL A 212 15.18 -22.62 8.95
CA VAL A 212 14.14 -22.62 9.98
C VAL A 212 14.37 -23.76 10.97
N ARG A 213 14.61 -24.98 10.48
CA ARG A 213 14.89 -26.16 11.33
C ARG A 213 16.11 -25.95 12.22
N VAL A 214 17.23 -25.52 11.64
CA VAL A 214 18.49 -25.30 12.37
C VAL A 214 18.32 -24.25 13.47
N LEU A 215 17.65 -23.14 13.17
CA LEU A 215 17.39 -22.09 14.17
C LEU A 215 16.51 -22.58 15.32
N LEU A 216 15.47 -23.38 15.03
CA LEU A 216 14.62 -23.98 16.06
C LEU A 216 15.37 -25.03 16.91
N GLU A 217 16.24 -25.84 16.29
CA GLU A 217 17.11 -26.79 17.00
C GLU A 217 18.11 -26.09 17.93
N ALA A 218 18.60 -24.92 17.50
CA ALA A 218 19.50 -24.06 18.27
C ALA A 218 18.78 -23.26 19.38
N GLY A 219 17.44 -23.24 19.39
CA GLY A 219 16.63 -22.68 20.47
C GLY A 219 15.95 -21.34 20.17
N ALA A 220 15.82 -20.94 18.90
CA ALA A 220 15.07 -19.73 18.52
C ALA A 220 13.59 -19.82 18.97
N THR A 221 13.03 -18.70 19.43
CA THR A 221 11.64 -18.67 19.93
C THR A 221 10.64 -18.56 18.78
N VAL A 222 9.63 -19.44 18.78
CA VAL A 222 8.53 -19.48 17.79
C VAL A 222 7.45 -18.40 17.99
N HIS A 223 7.55 -17.61 19.06
CA HIS A 223 6.51 -16.68 19.53
C HIS A 223 6.92 -15.20 19.45
N LYS A 224 8.19 -14.90 19.20
CA LYS A 224 8.65 -13.51 19.12
C LYS A 224 7.95 -12.86 17.92
N LYS A 225 7.29 -11.73 18.12
CA LYS A 225 6.53 -11.06 17.06
C LYS A 225 7.41 -10.11 16.24
N CYS A 226 7.16 -9.99 14.94
CA CYS A 226 7.59 -8.89 14.08
C CYS A 226 6.33 -8.10 13.69
N ASP A 227 6.29 -6.80 13.98
CA ASP A 227 5.14 -5.93 13.71
C ASP A 227 3.78 -6.45 14.23
N GLY A 228 3.81 -7.23 15.31
CA GLY A 228 2.62 -7.82 15.93
C GLY A 228 2.31 -9.27 15.51
N SER A 229 3.01 -9.79 14.52
CA SER A 229 2.81 -11.12 13.93
C SER A 229 3.95 -12.06 14.34
N ALA A 230 3.60 -13.23 14.90
CA ALA A 230 4.59 -14.27 15.21
C ALA A 230 4.99 -15.07 13.94
N PRO A 231 6.10 -15.84 13.96
CA PRO A 231 6.58 -16.68 12.86
C PRO A 231 5.51 -17.51 12.15
N ILE A 232 4.54 -18.04 12.90
CA ILE A 232 3.42 -18.81 12.32
C ILE A 232 2.49 -17.95 11.45
N HIS A 233 2.22 -16.70 11.84
CA HIS A 233 1.38 -15.79 11.05
C HIS A 233 2.10 -15.41 9.76
N LEU A 234 3.39 -15.09 9.84
CA LEU A 234 4.23 -14.81 8.66
C LEU A 234 4.24 -16.00 7.69
N THR A 235 4.42 -17.22 8.21
CA THR A 235 4.42 -18.45 7.40
C THR A 235 3.11 -18.60 6.62
N ILE A 236 1.97 -18.38 7.28
CA ILE A 236 0.65 -18.49 6.65
C ILE A 236 0.41 -17.38 5.63
N CYS A 237 0.81 -16.13 5.94
CA CYS A 237 0.71 -15.01 5.01
C CYS A 237 1.54 -15.25 3.74
N LEU A 238 2.77 -15.77 3.86
CA LEU A 238 3.57 -16.14 2.69
C LEU A 238 2.92 -17.28 1.90
N GLY A 239 2.33 -18.26 2.60
CA GLY A 239 1.59 -19.35 1.97
C GLY A 239 0.39 -18.89 1.15
N ALA A 240 -0.17 -17.71 1.42
CA ALA A 240 -1.26 -17.12 0.64
C ALA A 240 -0.84 -16.84 -0.82
N ILE A 241 0.46 -16.75 -1.10
CA ILE A 241 1.00 -16.77 -2.47
C ILE A 241 1.05 -18.24 -2.93
N PRO A 242 0.38 -18.61 -4.03
CA PRO A 242 0.24 -20.01 -4.44
C PRO A 242 1.57 -20.78 -4.55
N ALA A 243 2.65 -20.12 -5.01
CA ALA A 243 3.98 -20.71 -5.13
C ALA A 243 4.60 -21.15 -3.78
N ASN A 244 4.13 -20.58 -2.66
CA ASN A 244 4.66 -20.81 -1.33
C ASN A 244 3.77 -21.73 -0.47
N ALA A 245 2.66 -22.25 -0.99
CA ALA A 245 1.70 -23.04 -0.21
C ALA A 245 2.35 -24.29 0.41
N GLU A 246 3.19 -25.00 -0.35
CA GLU A 246 3.91 -26.20 0.13
C GLU A 246 4.94 -25.84 1.21
N PHE A 247 5.66 -24.72 1.05
CA PHE A 247 6.57 -24.22 2.07
C PHE A 247 5.83 -23.91 3.37
N ALA A 248 4.69 -23.22 3.27
CA ALA A 248 3.89 -22.85 4.42
C ALA A 248 3.38 -24.07 5.19
N GLU A 249 2.89 -25.11 4.50
CA GLU A 249 2.48 -26.37 5.11
C GLU A 249 3.62 -27.02 5.90
N LYS A 250 4.79 -27.21 5.26
CA LYS A 250 5.98 -27.78 5.89
C LYS A 250 6.47 -26.96 7.09
N CYS A 251 6.45 -25.64 6.97
CA CYS A 251 6.92 -24.73 8.01
C CYS A 251 5.95 -24.70 9.19
N VAL A 252 4.62 -24.72 8.98
CA VAL A 252 3.64 -24.82 10.08
C VAL A 252 3.79 -26.15 10.82
N HIS A 253 3.98 -27.28 10.12
CA HIS A 253 4.30 -28.56 10.74
C HIS A 253 5.53 -28.47 11.63
N LEU A 254 6.62 -27.89 11.11
CA LEU A 254 7.86 -27.74 11.85
C LEU A 254 7.69 -26.83 13.07
N LEU A 255 7.05 -25.66 12.93
CA LEU A 255 6.78 -24.76 14.07
C LEU A 255 5.94 -25.46 15.16
N ARG A 256 4.97 -26.29 14.77
CA ARG A 256 4.19 -27.11 15.70
C ARG A 256 5.04 -28.11 16.47
N GLU A 257 5.99 -28.80 15.80
CA GLU A 257 6.93 -29.73 16.48
C GLU A 257 7.79 -29.04 17.55
N TYR A 258 7.99 -27.73 17.42
CA TYR A 258 8.72 -26.87 18.35
C TYR A 258 7.79 -26.06 19.28
N ASN A 259 6.55 -26.52 19.49
CA ASN A 259 5.57 -25.95 20.44
C ASN A 259 5.13 -24.51 20.12
N ALA A 260 4.96 -24.18 18.83
CA ALA A 260 4.27 -22.96 18.44
C ALA A 260 2.83 -22.94 18.97
N ASP A 261 2.37 -21.77 19.42
CA ASP A 261 1.03 -21.56 19.94
C ASP A 261 0.12 -21.27 18.76
N LEU A 262 -0.62 -22.30 18.37
CA LEU A 262 -1.55 -22.27 17.24
C LEU A 262 -2.82 -21.46 17.54
N THR A 263 -2.98 -20.95 18.77
CA THR A 263 -4.13 -20.13 19.21
C THR A 263 -3.79 -18.64 19.31
N MET A 264 -2.51 -18.30 19.21
CA MET A 264 -2.01 -16.94 19.34
C MET A 264 -2.69 -16.00 18.35
N ARG A 265 -2.82 -14.73 18.73
CA ARG A 265 -3.33 -13.69 17.85
C ARG A 265 -2.25 -12.69 17.45
N ASP A 266 -2.29 -12.24 16.21
CA ASP A 266 -1.57 -11.05 15.76
C ASP A 266 -2.19 -9.75 16.32
N ASP A 267 -1.61 -8.59 15.99
CA ASP A 267 -2.11 -7.28 16.42
C ASP A 267 -3.47 -6.90 15.80
N SER A 268 -3.89 -7.61 14.74
CA SER A 268 -5.18 -7.50 14.08
C SER A 268 -6.20 -8.53 14.59
N PHE A 269 -5.82 -9.26 15.66
CA PHE A 269 -6.60 -10.31 16.33
C PHE A 269 -6.75 -11.62 15.54
N HIS A 270 -6.06 -11.79 14.42
CA HIS A 270 -6.13 -13.00 13.61
C HIS A 270 -5.42 -14.15 14.30
N THR A 271 -6.09 -15.30 14.37
CA THR A 271 -5.47 -16.57 14.73
C THR A 271 -4.85 -17.23 13.50
N PRO A 272 -3.91 -18.18 13.66
CA PRO A 272 -3.41 -19.00 12.56
C PRO A 272 -4.54 -19.64 11.74
N LEU A 273 -5.57 -20.18 12.40
CA LEU A 273 -6.72 -20.78 11.71
C LEU A 273 -7.50 -19.75 10.89
N TYR A 274 -7.74 -18.55 11.43
CA TYR A 274 -8.40 -17.47 10.69
C TYR A 274 -7.61 -17.07 9.44
N LEU A 275 -6.30 -16.85 9.56
CA LEU A 275 -5.44 -16.48 8.43
C LEU A 275 -5.37 -17.58 7.37
N ALA A 276 -5.27 -18.84 7.78
CA ALA A 276 -5.26 -19.97 6.84
C ALA A 276 -6.59 -20.08 6.07
N CYS A 277 -7.71 -19.79 6.73
CA CYS A 277 -9.02 -19.70 6.08
C CYS A 277 -9.10 -18.52 5.11
N LEU A 278 -8.61 -17.33 5.53
CA LEU A 278 -8.56 -16.13 4.68
C LEU A 278 -7.66 -16.33 3.43
N SER A 279 -6.65 -17.18 3.56
CA SER A 279 -5.69 -17.48 2.50
C SER A 279 -6.08 -18.71 1.67
N ASN A 280 -7.23 -19.34 1.95
CA ASN A 280 -7.70 -20.60 1.34
C ASN A 280 -6.66 -21.75 1.37
N LEU A 281 -5.85 -21.85 2.43
CA LEU A 281 -4.80 -22.88 2.56
C LEU A 281 -5.34 -24.17 3.15
N CYS A 282 -5.96 -25.01 2.31
CA CYS A 282 -6.60 -26.26 2.73
C CYS A 282 -5.69 -27.18 3.58
N PRO A 283 -4.43 -27.47 3.18
CA PRO A 283 -3.55 -28.34 3.97
C PRO A 283 -3.25 -27.78 5.37
N VAL A 284 -3.04 -26.47 5.46
CA VAL A 284 -2.80 -25.78 6.74
C VAL A 284 -4.06 -25.78 7.60
N VAL A 285 -5.24 -25.54 7.00
CA VAL A 285 -6.52 -25.60 7.74
C VAL A 285 -6.76 -27.01 8.29
N GLU A 286 -6.52 -28.07 7.51
CA GLU A 286 -6.66 -29.45 7.96
C GLU A 286 -5.70 -29.78 9.11
N LEU A 287 -4.43 -29.38 9.00
CA LEU A 287 -3.44 -29.50 10.07
C LEU A 287 -3.93 -28.84 11.36
N LEU A 288 -4.43 -27.61 11.27
CA LEU A 288 -4.91 -26.84 12.41
C LEU A 288 -6.20 -27.43 13.01
N LEU A 289 -7.14 -27.92 12.20
CA LEU A 289 -8.36 -28.57 12.71
C LEU A 289 -8.07 -29.92 13.40
N ASN A 290 -7.00 -30.59 13.02
CA ASN A 290 -6.52 -31.82 13.66
C ASN A 290 -5.72 -31.56 14.96
N ASP A 291 -5.39 -30.30 15.26
CA ASP A 291 -4.79 -29.93 16.54
C ASP A 291 -5.88 -29.51 17.55
N PRO A 292 -5.98 -30.16 18.72
CA PRO A 292 -7.05 -29.90 19.68
C PRO A 292 -7.13 -28.43 20.14
N LEU A 293 -5.99 -27.77 20.35
CA LEU A 293 -5.94 -26.39 20.84
C LEU A 293 -6.31 -25.41 19.73
N ALA A 294 -5.76 -25.60 18.53
CA ALA A 294 -6.11 -24.74 17.39
C ALA A 294 -7.59 -24.85 17.03
N LYS A 295 -8.19 -26.05 17.12
CA LYS A 295 -9.63 -26.29 16.89
C LYS A 295 -10.52 -25.49 17.85
N GLU A 296 -10.09 -25.19 19.07
CA GLU A 296 -10.85 -24.32 19.99
C GLU A 296 -11.03 -22.89 19.46
N THR A 297 -10.17 -22.46 18.53
CA THR A 297 -10.28 -21.13 17.91
C THR A 297 -11.29 -21.04 16.77
N LEU A 298 -11.91 -22.17 16.38
CA LEU A 298 -12.85 -22.26 15.24
C LEU A 298 -13.94 -21.18 15.27
N ASN A 299 -14.57 -20.99 16.44
CA ASN A 299 -15.65 -20.03 16.64
C ASN A 299 -15.19 -18.73 17.34
N LEU A 300 -13.88 -18.54 17.47
CA LEU A 300 -13.30 -17.42 18.17
C LEU A 300 -13.35 -16.17 17.28
N ARG A 301 -13.81 -15.05 17.84
CA ARG A 301 -13.76 -13.75 17.16
C ARG A 301 -12.30 -13.36 16.93
N ALA A 302 -11.87 -13.38 15.68
CA ALA A 302 -10.47 -13.34 15.27
C ALA A 302 -10.18 -12.21 14.26
N ASP A 303 -11.02 -11.18 14.18
CA ASP A 303 -10.67 -9.92 13.51
C ASP A 303 -11.29 -8.72 14.24
N ARG A 304 -10.96 -7.49 13.83
CA ARG A 304 -11.51 -6.27 14.44
C ARG A 304 -13.01 -6.09 14.24
N THR A 305 -13.57 -6.70 13.19
CA THR A 305 -15.01 -6.74 12.93
C THR A 305 -15.73 -7.83 13.70
N GLY A 306 -15.04 -8.65 14.49
CA GLY A 306 -15.61 -9.79 15.20
C GLY A 306 -15.93 -10.99 14.30
N GLY A 307 -15.34 -11.05 13.11
CA GLY A 307 -15.36 -12.20 12.20
C GLY A 307 -14.64 -13.40 12.80
N ARG A 308 -14.96 -14.59 12.29
CA ARG A 308 -14.43 -15.89 12.70
C ARG A 308 -13.88 -16.64 11.49
N ALA A 309 -13.33 -17.84 11.71
CA ALA A 309 -12.76 -18.66 10.63
C ALA A 309 -13.75 -18.85 9.45
N LEU A 310 -15.03 -19.09 9.73
CA LEU A 310 -16.05 -19.25 8.67
C LEU A 310 -16.38 -17.93 7.95
N HIS A 311 -16.28 -16.76 8.63
CA HIS A 311 -16.37 -15.47 7.95
C HIS A 311 -15.17 -15.25 7.03
N ALA A 312 -13.96 -15.60 7.46
CA ALA A 312 -12.76 -15.51 6.64
C ALA A 312 -12.89 -16.38 5.39
N ALA A 313 -13.25 -17.66 5.56
CA ALA A 313 -13.53 -18.57 4.44
C ALA A 313 -14.63 -18.03 3.49
N ALA A 314 -15.64 -17.34 4.02
CA ALA A 314 -16.69 -16.74 3.21
C ALA A 314 -16.27 -15.48 2.45
N LYS A 315 -15.20 -14.79 2.89
CA LYS A 315 -14.58 -13.70 2.14
C LYS A 315 -13.84 -14.22 0.91
N CYS A 316 -13.25 -15.41 0.99
CA CYS A 316 -12.40 -15.99 -0.05
C CYS A 316 -13.22 -16.57 -1.20
N ASP A 317 -12.95 -16.14 -2.42
CA ASP A 317 -13.55 -16.74 -3.60
C ASP A 317 -12.76 -17.99 -4.03
N ALA A 318 -13.15 -19.15 -3.48
CA ALA A 318 -12.55 -20.43 -3.82
C ALA A 318 -12.63 -20.73 -5.34
N ALA A 319 -13.66 -20.24 -6.05
CA ALA A 319 -13.84 -20.49 -7.48
C ALA A 319 -12.90 -19.66 -8.36
N ARG A 320 -12.53 -18.45 -7.93
CA ARG A 320 -11.57 -17.58 -8.65
C ARG A 320 -10.10 -17.88 -8.34
N SER A 321 -9.82 -18.49 -7.18
CA SER A 321 -8.43 -18.69 -6.72
C SER A 321 -7.62 -19.74 -7.51
N GLY A 322 -8.25 -20.53 -8.38
CA GLY A 322 -7.55 -21.60 -9.13
C GLY A 322 -6.97 -22.72 -8.26
N VAL A 323 -7.23 -22.71 -6.94
CA VAL A 323 -6.74 -23.70 -5.97
C VAL A 323 -7.73 -24.86 -5.85
N GLU A 324 -7.23 -26.09 -5.93
CA GLU A 324 -8.00 -27.28 -5.60
C GLU A 324 -8.31 -27.32 -4.09
N GLY A 325 -9.58 -27.13 -3.74
CA GLY A 325 -10.03 -27.24 -2.36
C GLY A 325 -10.82 -26.02 -1.89
N CYS A 326 -11.75 -26.27 -0.97
CA CYS A 326 -12.59 -25.23 -0.40
C CYS A 326 -12.52 -25.34 1.12
N VAL A 327 -11.81 -24.42 1.78
CA VAL A 327 -11.68 -24.40 3.24
C VAL A 327 -13.03 -24.38 3.94
N THR A 328 -14.07 -23.79 3.33
CA THR A 328 -15.44 -23.82 3.85
C THR A 328 -15.94 -25.25 4.06
N LYS A 329 -15.65 -26.20 3.16
CA LYS A 329 -16.07 -27.60 3.32
C LYS A 329 -15.41 -28.25 4.54
N LEU A 330 -14.12 -27.97 4.75
CA LEU A 330 -13.37 -28.47 5.91
C LEU A 330 -13.95 -27.91 7.21
N LEU A 331 -14.25 -26.61 7.25
CA LEU A 331 -14.86 -25.97 8.42
C LEU A 331 -16.27 -26.50 8.71
N LEU A 332 -17.09 -26.74 7.69
CA LEU A 332 -18.44 -27.26 7.85
C LEU A 332 -18.46 -28.73 8.30
N ALA A 333 -17.39 -29.49 8.02
CA ALA A 333 -17.21 -30.84 8.53
C ALA A 333 -16.72 -30.87 10.00
N ALA A 334 -16.25 -29.74 10.53
CA ALA A 334 -15.76 -29.67 11.90
C ALA A 334 -16.92 -29.68 12.91
N GLU A 335 -16.80 -30.51 13.94
CA GLU A 335 -17.77 -30.56 15.03
C GLU A 335 -17.91 -29.20 15.75
N ASN A 336 -19.13 -28.84 16.11
CA ASN A 336 -19.49 -27.60 16.84
C ASN A 336 -19.21 -26.29 16.09
N ILE A 337 -19.14 -26.29 14.75
CA ILE A 337 -19.08 -25.04 13.98
C ILE A 337 -20.38 -24.22 14.13
N ASP A 338 -20.25 -22.93 14.47
CA ASP A 338 -21.38 -21.99 14.50
C ASP A 338 -21.58 -21.39 13.10
N ILE A 339 -22.45 -22.02 12.30
CA ILE A 339 -22.71 -21.66 10.90
C ILE A 339 -23.28 -20.23 10.78
N ASP A 340 -24.11 -19.81 11.75
CA ASP A 340 -24.81 -18.52 11.75
C ASP A 340 -24.17 -17.49 12.69
N ALA A 341 -22.89 -17.68 13.00
CA ALA A 341 -22.14 -16.80 13.88
C ALA A 341 -22.20 -15.34 13.40
N ARG A 342 -22.57 -14.43 14.29
CA ARG A 342 -22.67 -12.99 13.96
C ARG A 342 -21.39 -12.24 14.32
N ASN A 343 -20.92 -11.40 13.40
CA ASN A 343 -19.84 -10.44 13.65
C ASN A 343 -20.38 -9.16 14.33
N ASN A 344 -19.54 -8.14 14.53
CA ASN A 344 -19.91 -6.88 15.19
C ASN A 344 -20.99 -6.09 14.46
N TYR A 345 -21.17 -6.32 13.15
CA TYR A 345 -22.24 -5.75 12.33
C TYR A 345 -23.49 -6.63 12.25
N GLY A 346 -23.52 -7.76 12.97
CA GLY A 346 -24.63 -8.72 12.92
C GLY A 346 -24.60 -9.63 11.69
N ARG A 347 -23.56 -9.55 10.84
CA ARG A 347 -23.45 -10.33 9.60
C ARG A 347 -23.01 -11.76 9.90
N THR A 348 -23.70 -12.73 9.31
CA THR A 348 -23.31 -14.15 9.28
C THR A 348 -22.32 -14.42 8.15
N PRO A 349 -21.63 -15.57 8.11
CA PRO A 349 -20.82 -15.98 6.96
C PRO A 349 -21.61 -15.92 5.64
N LEU A 350 -22.91 -16.28 5.67
CA LEU A 350 -23.78 -16.21 4.50
C LEU A 350 -24.00 -14.77 4.01
N HIS A 351 -24.08 -13.77 4.91
CA HIS A 351 -24.10 -12.37 4.50
C HIS A 351 -22.85 -11.97 3.73
N ILE A 352 -21.68 -12.41 4.21
CA ILE A 352 -20.39 -12.09 3.57
C ILE A 352 -20.34 -12.72 2.18
N ALA A 353 -20.60 -14.03 2.08
CA ALA A 353 -20.59 -14.76 0.81
C ALA A 353 -21.57 -14.15 -0.21
N ALA A 354 -22.81 -13.89 0.21
CA ALA A 354 -23.83 -13.31 -0.67
C ALA A 354 -23.48 -11.88 -1.10
N SER A 355 -22.89 -11.06 -0.22
CA SER A 355 -22.49 -9.69 -0.53
C SER A 355 -21.37 -9.60 -1.58
N ARG A 356 -20.51 -10.62 -1.65
CA ARG A 356 -19.41 -10.71 -2.61
C ARG A 356 -19.77 -11.51 -3.88
N GLY A 357 -21.00 -12.00 -3.98
CA GLY A 357 -21.42 -12.89 -5.07
C GLY A 357 -20.70 -14.23 -5.06
N ASN A 358 -20.15 -14.66 -3.92
CA ASN A 358 -19.47 -15.95 -3.77
C ASN A 358 -20.51 -17.07 -3.60
N TRP A 359 -21.18 -17.38 -4.71
CA TRP A 359 -22.30 -18.30 -4.74
C TRP A 359 -21.91 -19.75 -4.48
N HIS A 360 -20.64 -20.11 -4.70
CA HIS A 360 -20.13 -21.43 -4.33
C HIS A 360 -20.18 -21.62 -2.81
N VAL A 361 -19.60 -20.68 -2.05
CA VAL A 361 -19.65 -20.72 -0.59
C VAL A 361 -21.08 -20.58 -0.07
N ALA A 362 -21.89 -19.70 -0.67
CA ALA A 362 -23.29 -19.54 -0.27
C ALA A 362 -24.08 -20.87 -0.38
N ARG A 363 -23.88 -21.66 -1.45
CA ARG A 363 -24.48 -23.00 -1.59
C ARG A 363 -24.03 -23.95 -0.49
N LEU A 364 -22.74 -23.97 -0.17
CA LEU A 364 -22.21 -24.82 0.90
C LEU A 364 -22.83 -24.48 2.26
N LEU A 365 -22.95 -23.19 2.57
CA LEU A 365 -23.55 -22.72 3.81
C LEU A 365 -25.05 -23.07 3.90
N ILE A 366 -25.82 -22.83 2.84
CA ILE A 366 -27.26 -23.18 2.80
C ILE A 366 -27.46 -24.70 2.91
N ASN A 367 -26.68 -25.50 2.20
CA ASN A 367 -26.76 -26.96 2.28
C ASN A 367 -26.39 -27.50 3.68
N ALA A 368 -25.54 -26.78 4.41
CA ALA A 368 -25.22 -27.09 5.80
C ALA A 368 -26.25 -26.54 6.82
N GLY A 369 -27.30 -25.86 6.36
CA GLY A 369 -28.41 -25.38 7.20
C GLY A 369 -28.29 -23.94 7.69
N ALA A 370 -27.49 -23.09 7.05
CA ALA A 370 -27.42 -21.66 7.39
C ALA A 370 -28.77 -20.94 7.22
N ASP A 371 -29.13 -20.06 8.16
CA ASP A 371 -30.38 -19.28 8.09
C ASP A 371 -30.26 -18.08 7.14
N ALA A 372 -31.03 -18.14 6.05
CA ALA A 372 -31.13 -17.11 5.02
C ALA A 372 -31.91 -15.85 5.44
N HIS A 373 -32.54 -15.83 6.61
CA HIS A 373 -33.44 -14.76 7.06
C HIS A 373 -32.90 -13.96 8.26
N ILE A 374 -31.70 -14.29 8.74
CA ILE A 374 -31.04 -13.50 9.78
C ILE A 374 -30.85 -12.06 9.31
N LEU A 375 -31.28 -11.13 10.15
CA LEU A 375 -31.03 -9.70 9.93
C LEU A 375 -29.72 -9.29 10.57
N ASP A 376 -28.90 -8.57 9.82
CA ASP A 376 -27.77 -7.83 10.36
C ASP A 376 -28.22 -6.57 11.12
N LYS A 377 -27.27 -5.82 11.69
CA LYS A 377 -27.60 -4.61 12.48
C LYS A 377 -28.20 -3.48 11.66
N ARG A 378 -28.18 -3.57 10.34
CA ARG A 378 -28.83 -2.65 9.41
C ARG A 378 -30.20 -3.15 8.97
N GLY A 379 -30.68 -4.27 9.51
CA GLY A 379 -31.98 -4.85 9.16
C GLY A 379 -31.98 -5.54 7.79
N LEU A 380 -30.82 -5.91 7.25
CA LEU A 380 -30.73 -6.59 5.96
C LEU A 380 -30.48 -8.08 6.15
N THR A 381 -31.17 -8.91 5.36
CA THR A 381 -30.86 -10.34 5.18
C THR A 381 -29.63 -10.51 4.28
N PRO A 382 -29.02 -11.72 4.21
CA PRO A 382 -27.95 -12.01 3.25
C PRO A 382 -28.33 -11.66 1.80
N GLY A 383 -29.54 -12.03 1.37
CA GLY A 383 -29.99 -11.74 0.01
C GLY A 383 -30.31 -10.27 -0.23
N SER A 384 -30.87 -9.55 0.75
CA SER A 384 -31.03 -8.09 0.66
C SER A 384 -29.69 -7.38 0.56
N ARG A 385 -28.64 -7.88 1.23
CA ARG A 385 -27.27 -7.36 1.14
C ARG A 385 -26.66 -7.61 -0.24
N ALA A 386 -26.84 -8.82 -0.79
CA ALA A 386 -26.40 -9.15 -2.15
C ALA A 386 -27.07 -8.23 -3.19
N ARG A 387 -28.38 -8.06 -3.08
CA ARG A 387 -29.17 -7.18 -3.94
C ARG A 387 -28.67 -5.74 -3.91
N LYS A 388 -28.41 -5.23 -2.71
CA LYS A 388 -27.89 -3.87 -2.51
C LYS A 388 -26.52 -3.65 -3.15
N ARG A 389 -25.67 -4.68 -3.17
CA ARG A 389 -24.38 -4.66 -3.87
C ARG A 389 -24.49 -4.88 -5.37
N GLY A 390 -25.69 -5.07 -5.91
CA GLY A 390 -25.92 -5.34 -7.33
C GLY A 390 -25.57 -6.77 -7.74
N MET A 391 -25.49 -7.71 -6.80
CA MET A 391 -25.19 -9.11 -7.09
C MET A 391 -26.45 -9.81 -7.63
N VAL A 392 -26.30 -10.50 -8.76
CA VAL A 392 -27.37 -11.33 -9.35
C VAL A 392 -27.42 -12.66 -8.60
N ILE A 393 -28.55 -12.98 -7.97
CA ILE A 393 -28.73 -14.18 -7.17
C ILE A 393 -29.06 -15.35 -8.12
N PRO A 394 -28.26 -16.43 -8.12
CA PRO A 394 -28.54 -17.59 -8.96
C PRO A 394 -29.92 -18.20 -8.66
N ASN A 395 -30.57 -18.74 -9.70
CA ASN A 395 -31.91 -19.33 -9.58
C ASN A 395 -32.01 -20.44 -8.51
N ASP A 396 -30.93 -21.18 -8.26
CA ASP A 396 -30.88 -22.23 -7.25
C ASP A 396 -30.72 -21.69 -5.81
N LEU A 397 -30.42 -20.40 -5.65
CA LEU A 397 -30.30 -19.71 -4.35
C LEU A 397 -31.45 -18.73 -4.08
N ARG A 398 -32.62 -18.91 -4.71
CA ARG A 398 -33.82 -18.08 -4.51
C ARG A 398 -34.34 -18.04 -3.08
N ILE A 399 -33.88 -18.93 -2.19
CA ILE A 399 -34.12 -18.82 -0.74
C ILE A 399 -33.60 -17.49 -0.16
N LEU A 400 -32.59 -16.88 -0.80
CA LEU A 400 -32.08 -15.56 -0.45
C LEU A 400 -33.01 -14.41 -0.92
N GLY A 401 -33.99 -14.71 -1.78
CA GLY A 401 -34.94 -13.76 -2.36
C GLY A 401 -34.79 -13.61 -3.87
N ASN A 402 -35.66 -12.80 -4.46
CA ASN A 402 -35.65 -12.51 -5.91
C ASN A 402 -34.53 -11.51 -6.27
N ASP A 403 -34.10 -11.53 -7.54
CA ASP A 403 -33.11 -10.59 -8.08
C ASP A 403 -33.57 -9.13 -7.97
N ALA A 404 -32.60 -8.20 -7.87
CA ALA A 404 -32.87 -6.80 -8.21
C ALA A 404 -32.92 -6.63 -9.74
N PRO A 405 -33.66 -5.63 -10.25
CA PRO A 405 -33.36 -5.11 -11.57
C PRO A 405 -31.92 -4.59 -11.58
N THR A 406 -31.08 -5.20 -12.43
CA THR A 406 -29.73 -4.70 -12.70
C THR A 406 -29.85 -3.32 -13.34
N ARG A 407 -29.18 -2.31 -12.78
CA ARG A 407 -28.90 -1.10 -13.55
C ARG A 407 -27.91 -1.49 -14.66
N ASP A 408 -28.22 -1.11 -15.89
CA ASP A 408 -27.34 -1.26 -17.05
C ASP A 408 -26.15 -0.31 -16.89
N LEU A 409 -25.21 -0.66 -16.02
CA LEU A 409 -23.92 0.00 -15.93
C LEU A 409 -23.00 -0.67 -16.96
N ILE A 410 -22.13 0.12 -17.60
CA ILE A 410 -21.17 -0.31 -18.61
C ILE A 410 -20.55 -1.66 -18.20
N MET A 411 -20.60 -2.61 -19.13
CA MET A 411 -20.06 -3.96 -18.96
C MET A 411 -18.54 -3.88 -18.98
N ASP A 412 -17.94 -3.98 -17.80
CA ASP A 412 -16.62 -4.62 -17.68
C ASP A 412 -16.88 -6.13 -17.83
N PRO A 413 -16.38 -6.77 -18.91
CA PRO A 413 -16.67 -8.17 -19.20
C PRO A 413 -16.11 -9.13 -18.14
N ASP A 414 -15.06 -8.74 -17.43
CA ASP A 414 -14.34 -9.59 -16.47
C ASP A 414 -14.57 -9.19 -14.99
N GLY A 415 -15.00 -7.94 -14.73
CA GLY A 415 -15.19 -7.39 -13.39
C GLY A 415 -13.89 -7.28 -12.59
N ALA A 416 -12.75 -7.18 -13.28
CA ALA A 416 -11.41 -7.22 -12.71
C ALA A 416 -10.88 -5.80 -12.43
N THR A 417 -9.97 -5.70 -11.46
CA THR A 417 -9.17 -4.48 -11.26
C THR A 417 -7.87 -4.61 -12.03
N LEU A 418 -7.49 -3.56 -12.77
CA LEU A 418 -6.18 -3.48 -13.43
C LEU A 418 -5.11 -3.01 -12.44
N ILE A 419 -4.01 -3.74 -12.35
CA ILE A 419 -2.80 -3.32 -11.63
C ILE A 419 -1.74 -2.95 -12.67
N LEU A 420 -1.27 -1.71 -12.65
CA LEU A 420 -0.17 -1.26 -13.49
C LEU A 420 1.09 -1.08 -12.65
N CYS A 421 2.20 -1.62 -13.14
CA CYS A 421 3.53 -1.36 -12.65
C CYS A 421 4.51 -1.38 -13.82
N HIS A 422 5.74 -0.91 -13.57
CA HIS A 422 6.79 -0.94 -14.57
C HIS A 422 8.13 -1.24 -13.90
N GLU A 423 8.97 -2.06 -14.51
CA GLU A 423 10.26 -2.48 -13.94
C GLU A 423 11.19 -1.30 -13.61
N LEU A 424 11.16 -0.24 -14.43
CA LEU A 424 11.97 0.97 -14.18
C LEU A 424 11.56 1.72 -12.90
N CYS A 425 10.34 1.54 -12.38
CA CYS A 425 9.96 2.08 -11.07
C CYS A 425 10.81 1.47 -9.93
N ILE A 426 11.31 0.25 -10.11
CA ILE A 426 12.26 -0.42 -9.21
C ILE A 426 13.68 0.15 -9.40
N GLN A 427 14.03 0.57 -10.61
CA GLN A 427 15.36 1.14 -10.94
C GLN A 427 15.55 2.59 -10.49
N HIS A 428 14.48 3.29 -10.07
CA HIS A 428 14.61 4.56 -9.36
C HIS A 428 15.39 4.36 -8.04
N ARG A 429 16.64 4.82 -7.92
CA ARG A 429 17.41 4.67 -6.68
C ARG A 429 17.47 6.00 -5.92
N THR A 430 17.06 5.95 -4.66
CA THR A 430 17.17 7.06 -3.68
C THR A 430 18.34 6.87 -2.71
N CYS A 431 18.93 5.68 -2.69
CA CYS A 431 20.11 5.33 -1.91
C CYS A 431 20.94 4.30 -2.68
N PRO A 432 22.23 4.12 -2.32
CA PRO A 432 23.00 2.96 -2.74
C PRO A 432 22.30 1.63 -2.38
N PRO A 433 22.71 0.49 -2.96
CA PRO A 433 22.10 -0.79 -2.65
C PRO A 433 22.10 -1.04 -1.14
N ILE A 434 20.95 -1.42 -0.62
CA ILE A 434 20.76 -1.70 0.81
C ILE A 434 21.43 -3.06 1.07
N VAL A 435 22.56 -3.04 1.78
CA VAL A 435 23.30 -4.24 2.18
C VAL A 435 23.20 -4.36 3.70
N ARG A 436 22.93 -5.57 4.20
CA ARG A 436 22.69 -5.81 5.63
C ARG A 436 23.96 -5.77 6.50
N ASP A 437 25.14 -5.96 5.91
CA ASP A 437 26.40 -6.13 6.65
C ASP A 437 27.28 -4.86 6.71
N ASP A 438 26.78 -3.72 6.23
CA ASP A 438 27.55 -2.48 6.22
C ASP A 438 27.33 -1.76 7.56
N ALA A 439 28.18 -2.05 8.55
CA ALA A 439 28.11 -1.47 9.90
C ALA A 439 28.23 0.07 9.92
N ASP A 440 28.68 0.67 8.82
CA ASP A 440 28.76 2.11 8.61
C ASP A 440 27.59 2.66 7.73
N ALA A 441 26.66 1.82 7.28
CA ALA A 441 25.52 2.27 6.49
C ALA A 441 24.46 2.94 7.37
N SER A 442 24.09 4.17 7.00
CA SER A 442 22.90 4.82 7.52
C SER A 442 21.65 4.02 7.18
N GLU A 443 20.66 4.03 8.08
CA GLU A 443 19.31 3.51 7.79
C GLU A 443 18.83 4.02 6.42
N PRO A 444 18.30 3.15 5.55
CA PRO A 444 17.90 3.57 4.21
C PRO A 444 16.83 4.66 4.30
N PRO A 445 16.80 5.60 3.34
CA PRO A 445 15.78 6.64 3.31
C PRO A 445 14.38 6.00 3.27
N PRO A 446 13.37 6.65 3.87
CA PRO A 446 12.01 6.12 3.92
C PRO A 446 11.47 5.76 2.53
N GLU A 447 11.68 6.67 1.57
CA GLU A 447 11.43 6.42 0.16
C GLU A 447 12.56 5.54 -0.38
N ASN A 448 12.30 4.23 -0.53
CA ASN A 448 13.25 3.29 -1.14
C ASN A 448 12.52 2.15 -1.87
N VAL A 449 13.28 1.41 -2.67
CA VAL A 449 12.77 0.35 -3.56
C VAL A 449 12.02 -0.77 -2.84
N ARG A 450 12.31 -1.02 -1.56
CA ARG A 450 11.66 -2.09 -0.79
C ARG A 450 10.16 -1.83 -0.65
N ARG A 451 9.70 -0.57 -0.68
CA ARG A 451 8.27 -0.20 -0.71
C ARG A 451 7.55 -0.86 -1.87
N LEU A 452 8.11 -0.79 -3.08
CA LEU A 452 7.46 -1.40 -4.24
C LEU A 452 7.59 -2.94 -4.18
N ASN A 453 8.76 -3.47 -3.77
CA ASN A 453 9.01 -4.90 -3.70
C ASN A 453 8.02 -5.64 -2.78
N VAL A 454 7.71 -5.11 -1.58
CA VAL A 454 6.77 -5.77 -0.65
C VAL A 454 5.33 -5.85 -1.18
N LEU A 455 5.03 -5.14 -2.28
CA LEU A 455 3.74 -5.18 -2.95
C LEU A 455 3.73 -6.14 -4.14
N ILE A 456 4.72 -6.01 -5.04
CA ILE A 456 4.65 -6.60 -6.38
C ILE A 456 5.62 -7.75 -6.65
N ASN A 457 6.59 -8.01 -5.76
CA ASN A 457 7.54 -9.11 -5.96
C ASN A 457 6.80 -10.45 -6.05
N ASP A 458 7.15 -11.28 -7.03
CA ASP A 458 6.45 -12.54 -7.32
C ASP A 458 6.51 -13.55 -6.16
N ASP A 459 7.57 -13.52 -5.35
CA ASP A 459 7.81 -14.51 -4.30
C ASP A 459 7.28 -14.11 -2.92
N ASP A 460 7.16 -12.80 -2.62
CA ASP A 460 6.74 -12.29 -1.30
C ASP A 460 5.91 -10.98 -1.31
N GLY A 461 5.51 -10.50 -2.48
CA GLY A 461 4.67 -9.32 -2.63
C GLY A 461 3.21 -9.61 -2.23
N ILE A 462 2.63 -8.76 -1.37
CA ILE A 462 1.27 -8.99 -0.86
C ILE A 462 0.19 -9.00 -1.95
N LEU A 463 0.41 -8.28 -3.06
CA LEU A 463 -0.53 -8.26 -4.19
C LEU A 463 -0.43 -9.52 -5.07
N ARG A 464 0.51 -10.42 -4.78
CA ARG A 464 0.62 -11.75 -5.41
C ARG A 464 -0.13 -12.85 -4.66
N CYS A 465 -0.70 -12.53 -3.49
CA CYS A 465 -1.56 -13.44 -2.76
C CYS A 465 -2.77 -13.86 -3.60
N GLY A 466 -3.28 -15.07 -3.38
CA GLY A 466 -4.41 -15.64 -4.12
C GLY A 466 -5.70 -14.81 -4.03
N GLU A 467 -5.82 -13.94 -3.02
CA GLU A 467 -6.88 -12.92 -2.92
C GLU A 467 -6.95 -11.99 -4.15
N PHE A 468 -5.80 -11.66 -4.75
CA PHE A 468 -5.69 -10.74 -5.88
C PHE A 468 -5.48 -11.47 -7.22
N SER A 469 -5.71 -12.79 -7.27
CA SER A 469 -5.59 -13.61 -8.48
C SER A 469 -6.50 -13.17 -9.63
N ALA A 470 -7.61 -12.52 -9.31
CA ALA A 470 -8.54 -11.97 -10.30
C ALA A 470 -8.08 -10.63 -10.90
N CYS A 471 -7.09 -9.96 -10.30
CA CYS A 471 -6.54 -8.72 -10.85
C CYS A 471 -5.79 -8.99 -12.15
N LYS A 472 -5.93 -8.09 -13.13
CA LYS A 472 -5.13 -8.14 -14.36
C LYS A 472 -3.89 -7.29 -14.17
N TRP A 473 -2.74 -7.77 -14.61
CA TRP A 473 -1.47 -7.08 -14.46
C TRP A 473 -0.97 -6.54 -15.80
N ASN A 474 -0.54 -5.29 -15.82
CA ASN A 474 0.33 -4.74 -16.86
C ASN A 474 1.66 -4.33 -16.22
N THR A 475 2.74 -5.00 -16.62
CA THR A 475 4.11 -4.77 -16.13
C THR A 475 4.98 -3.95 -17.10
N ASP A 476 4.46 -3.61 -18.28
CA ASP A 476 5.11 -2.78 -19.29
C ASP A 476 4.25 -1.54 -19.59
N ALA A 477 3.79 -0.90 -18.52
CA ALA A 477 2.98 0.30 -18.63
C ALA A 477 3.69 1.40 -19.45
N ARG A 478 2.92 2.14 -20.25
CA ARG A 478 3.48 3.10 -21.20
C ARG A 478 4.30 4.20 -20.52
N ARG A 479 5.19 4.80 -21.30
CA ARG A 479 5.91 6.02 -20.94
C ARG A 479 5.05 7.26 -21.20
N ALA A 480 4.98 8.20 -20.25
CA ALA A 480 4.28 9.48 -20.45
C ALA A 480 4.93 10.28 -21.60
N ALA A 481 4.10 10.85 -22.46
CA ALA A 481 4.57 11.80 -23.46
C ALA A 481 4.94 13.13 -22.77
N LEU A 482 6.01 13.79 -23.23
CA LEU A 482 6.38 15.10 -22.66
C LEU A 482 5.28 16.15 -22.86
N SER A 483 4.47 16.03 -23.92
CA SER A 483 3.30 16.88 -24.12
C SER A 483 2.24 16.75 -23.02
N ASP A 484 2.18 15.63 -22.31
CA ASP A 484 1.27 15.44 -21.18
C ASP A 484 1.89 15.94 -19.89
N VAL A 485 3.18 15.64 -19.69
CA VAL A 485 3.96 16.18 -18.56
C VAL A 485 3.93 17.71 -18.56
N LEU A 486 4.09 18.33 -19.73
CA LEU A 486 4.13 19.79 -19.88
C LEU A 486 2.75 20.48 -19.74
N LYS A 487 1.64 19.73 -19.66
CA LYS A 487 0.34 20.31 -19.23
C LYS A 487 0.33 20.66 -17.76
N VAL A 488 1.22 20.05 -16.98
CA VAL A 488 1.31 20.20 -15.53
C VAL A 488 2.58 20.94 -15.17
N HIS A 489 3.73 20.40 -15.56
CA HIS A 489 5.05 20.90 -15.18
C HIS A 489 5.60 21.92 -16.18
N GLU A 490 6.39 22.86 -15.69
CA GLU A 490 7.11 23.84 -16.49
C GLU A 490 8.37 23.23 -17.09
N TYR A 491 8.64 23.57 -18.35
CA TYR A 491 9.76 23.01 -19.10
C TYR A 491 11.13 23.14 -18.38
N PRO A 492 11.49 24.29 -17.76
CA PRO A 492 12.78 24.42 -17.07
C PRO A 492 12.97 23.43 -15.91
N TYR A 493 11.89 23.04 -15.23
CA TYR A 493 11.95 22.04 -14.16
C TYR A 493 12.24 20.65 -14.75
N ILE A 494 11.49 20.27 -15.78
CA ILE A 494 11.66 18.99 -16.49
C ILE A 494 13.04 18.87 -17.12
N GLU A 495 13.51 19.93 -17.77
CA GLU A 495 14.84 19.96 -18.40
C GLU A 495 15.96 19.79 -17.37
N ARG A 496 15.87 20.49 -16.22
CA ARG A 496 16.84 20.36 -15.13
C ARG A 496 16.90 18.94 -14.60
N MET A 497 15.75 18.34 -14.29
CA MET A 497 15.67 16.97 -13.77
C MET A 497 16.21 15.95 -14.76
N SER A 498 15.83 16.07 -16.04
CA SER A 498 16.31 15.20 -17.13
C SER A 498 17.84 15.27 -17.28
N LYS A 499 18.40 16.48 -17.28
CA LYS A 499 19.87 16.69 -17.36
C LYS A 499 20.58 16.12 -16.14
N LEU A 500 20.04 16.31 -14.92
CA LEU A 500 20.61 15.79 -13.69
C LEU A 500 20.68 14.25 -13.70
N CYS A 501 19.57 13.59 -14.07
CA CYS A 501 19.54 12.13 -14.16
C CYS A 501 20.49 11.63 -15.25
N SER A 502 20.47 12.24 -16.45
CA SER A 502 21.34 11.84 -17.57
C SER A 502 22.84 12.03 -17.27
N ALA A 503 23.19 13.05 -16.47
CA ALA A 503 24.56 13.29 -16.03
C ALA A 503 25.00 12.35 -14.89
N THR A 504 24.06 11.70 -14.21
CA THR A 504 24.37 10.70 -13.18
C THR A 504 24.85 9.41 -13.85
N PRO A 505 26.01 8.85 -13.46
CA PRO A 505 26.46 7.57 -13.97
C PRO A 505 25.42 6.47 -13.75
N ASP A 506 25.25 5.58 -14.74
CA ASP A 506 24.46 4.36 -14.56
C ASP A 506 25.23 3.35 -13.69
N HIS A 507 25.17 3.57 -12.38
CA HIS A 507 25.87 2.76 -11.39
C HIS A 507 25.03 2.64 -10.11
N PRO A 508 24.95 1.46 -9.46
CA PRO A 508 24.11 1.25 -8.27
C PRO A 508 24.34 2.21 -7.11
N ARG A 509 25.58 2.64 -6.91
CA ARG A 509 25.93 3.61 -5.86
C ARG A 509 25.90 5.07 -6.30
N ALA A 510 25.66 5.35 -7.59
CA ALA A 510 25.66 6.72 -8.11
C ALA A 510 24.26 7.34 -7.93
N ILE A 511 24.19 8.28 -6.99
CA ILE A 511 23.02 9.08 -6.69
C ILE A 511 23.37 10.57 -6.67
N GLN A 512 22.40 11.42 -6.98
CA GLN A 512 22.50 12.87 -6.88
C GLN A 512 21.25 13.43 -6.19
N THR A 513 21.40 14.56 -5.54
CA THR A 513 20.34 15.23 -4.81
C THR A 513 19.68 16.26 -5.73
N LEU A 514 18.38 16.12 -6.00
CA LEU A 514 17.60 17.10 -6.75
C LEU A 514 17.29 18.32 -5.87
N ASP A 515 16.96 18.05 -4.61
CA ASP A 515 16.62 19.01 -3.55
C ASP A 515 16.82 18.35 -2.16
N ALA A 516 16.51 19.03 -1.05
CA ALA A 516 16.94 18.58 0.28
C ALA A 516 16.55 17.14 0.65
N ASP A 517 15.38 16.67 0.20
CA ASP A 517 14.87 15.32 0.55
C ASP A 517 14.71 14.39 -0.67
N THR A 518 14.89 14.89 -1.89
CA THR A 518 14.67 14.10 -3.12
C THR A 518 15.98 13.71 -3.78
N THR A 519 16.28 12.41 -3.73
CA THR A 519 17.46 11.83 -4.37
C THR A 519 17.10 11.13 -5.68
N VAL A 520 17.94 11.31 -6.69
CA VAL A 520 17.80 10.75 -8.03
C VAL A 520 19.02 9.92 -8.44
N SER A 521 18.82 9.10 -9.46
CA SER A 521 19.77 8.20 -10.08
C SER A 521 19.61 8.32 -11.60
N HIS A 522 20.46 7.63 -12.37
CA HIS A 522 20.40 7.64 -13.84
C HIS A 522 18.98 7.36 -14.37
N TRP A 523 18.30 6.36 -13.81
CA TRP A 523 16.99 5.91 -14.27
C TRP A 523 15.80 6.66 -13.66
N SER A 524 16.02 7.61 -12.74
CA SER A 524 14.93 8.25 -12.00
C SER A 524 13.97 9.04 -12.88
N PHE A 525 14.47 9.77 -13.87
CA PHE A 525 13.60 10.53 -14.78
C PHE A 525 12.75 9.62 -15.66
N GLU A 526 13.33 8.55 -16.19
CA GLU A 526 12.59 7.57 -16.99
C GLU A 526 11.57 6.80 -16.13
N ALA A 527 11.94 6.43 -14.89
CA ALA A 527 11.02 5.85 -13.93
C ALA A 527 9.83 6.78 -13.62
N ALA A 528 10.07 8.08 -13.44
CA ALA A 528 9.00 9.06 -13.23
C ALA A 528 8.07 9.17 -14.46
N LEU A 529 8.61 9.10 -15.68
CA LEU A 529 7.79 9.08 -16.89
C LEU A 529 6.98 7.80 -17.04
N ARG A 530 7.50 6.65 -16.59
CA ARG A 530 6.75 5.38 -16.54
C ARG A 530 5.69 5.39 -15.44
N ALA A 531 5.98 6.01 -14.29
CA ALA A 531 5.01 6.22 -13.21
C ALA A 531 3.82 7.05 -13.69
N ALA A 532 4.07 8.24 -14.26
CA ALA A 532 3.03 9.10 -14.81
C ALA A 532 2.32 8.45 -16.02
N GLY A 533 3.06 7.74 -16.87
CA GLY A 533 2.51 7.05 -18.04
C GLY A 533 1.59 5.88 -17.67
N SER A 534 1.88 5.18 -16.56
CA SER A 534 0.99 4.16 -15.98
C SER A 534 -0.36 4.76 -15.59
N VAL A 535 -0.37 5.95 -14.97
CA VAL A 535 -1.63 6.64 -14.65
C VAL A 535 -2.38 7.03 -15.93
N CYS A 536 -1.67 7.52 -16.95
CA CYS A 536 -2.31 7.87 -18.21
C CYS A 536 -2.87 6.62 -18.93
N GLU A 537 -2.18 5.48 -18.90
CA GLU A 537 -2.71 4.23 -19.46
C GLU A 537 -3.89 3.70 -18.64
N ALA A 538 -3.86 3.82 -17.31
CA ALA A 538 -5.00 3.51 -16.47
C ALA A 538 -6.25 4.32 -16.87
N VAL A 539 -6.08 5.61 -17.20
CA VAL A 539 -7.15 6.44 -17.76
C VAL A 539 -7.68 5.84 -19.06
N ASP A 540 -6.81 5.48 -20.01
CA ASP A 540 -7.25 4.91 -21.29
C ASP A 540 -8.12 3.66 -21.09
N ARG A 541 -7.68 2.78 -20.20
CA ARG A 541 -8.32 1.51 -19.86
C ARG A 541 -9.63 1.69 -19.09
N VAL A 542 -9.71 2.69 -18.22
CA VAL A 542 -10.92 2.96 -17.43
C VAL A 542 -11.97 3.72 -18.25
N VAL A 543 -11.55 4.68 -19.09
CA VAL A 543 -12.48 5.47 -19.91
C VAL A 543 -13.04 4.66 -21.09
N SER A 544 -12.23 3.81 -21.71
CA SER A 544 -12.69 2.89 -22.77
C SER A 544 -13.71 1.84 -22.27
N GLY A 545 -13.75 1.59 -20.95
CA GLY A 545 -14.59 0.57 -20.35
C GLY A 545 -13.97 -0.83 -20.31
N ASP A 546 -12.69 -0.99 -20.70
CA ASP A 546 -11.94 -2.24 -20.52
C ASP A 546 -11.93 -2.67 -19.06
N PHE A 547 -11.81 -1.70 -18.15
CA PHE A 547 -11.82 -1.90 -16.70
C PHE A 547 -12.67 -0.84 -16.03
N ARG A 548 -13.32 -1.17 -14.92
CA ARG A 548 -13.98 -0.14 -14.09
C ARG A 548 -13.00 0.70 -13.29
N ASN A 549 -11.93 0.09 -12.83
CA ASN A 549 -10.95 0.77 -12.01
C ASN A 549 -9.55 0.18 -12.18
N ALA A 550 -8.56 0.98 -11.79
CA ALA A 550 -7.16 0.62 -11.87
C ALA A 550 -6.38 1.12 -10.65
N PHE A 551 -5.35 0.38 -10.26
CA PHE A 551 -4.36 0.74 -9.26
C PHE A 551 -2.96 0.78 -9.89
N CYS A 552 -2.31 1.95 -9.85
CA CYS A 552 -0.95 2.14 -10.34
C CYS A 552 0.02 1.95 -9.17
N ALA A 553 0.64 0.77 -9.09
CA ALA A 553 1.73 0.47 -8.17
C ALA A 553 3.04 1.08 -8.71
N ILE A 554 3.20 2.38 -8.50
CA ILE A 554 4.25 3.21 -9.12
C ILE A 554 5.21 3.79 -8.10
N ARG A 555 6.39 4.16 -8.57
CA ARG A 555 7.43 4.85 -7.83
C ARG A 555 8.36 5.55 -8.84
N PRO A 556 8.74 6.83 -8.66
CA PRO A 556 8.52 7.73 -7.50
C PRO A 556 7.07 8.24 -7.33
N PRO A 557 6.71 8.75 -6.13
CA PRO A 557 5.44 9.45 -5.89
C PRO A 557 5.39 10.83 -6.59
N GLY A 558 4.27 11.55 -6.48
CA GLY A 558 4.03 12.76 -7.24
C GLY A 558 3.32 13.93 -6.54
N HIS A 559 2.51 13.72 -5.49
CA HIS A 559 1.56 14.75 -5.01
C HIS A 559 2.19 16.04 -4.44
N HIS A 560 3.48 16.04 -4.08
CA HIS A 560 4.23 17.23 -3.65
C HIS A 560 4.89 18.02 -4.81
N ALA A 561 5.02 17.42 -5.99
CA ALA A 561 5.64 18.08 -7.13
C ALA A 561 4.65 19.10 -7.73
N GLY A 562 4.89 20.39 -7.46
CA GLY A 562 4.18 21.49 -8.10
C GLY A 562 4.70 21.77 -9.52
N PRO A 563 4.19 22.81 -10.19
CA PRO A 563 4.51 23.10 -11.59
C PRO A 563 6.01 23.34 -11.86
N ARG A 564 6.75 23.80 -10.85
CA ARG A 564 8.20 24.06 -10.94
C ARG A 564 9.02 23.16 -9.99
N GLY A 565 8.43 22.05 -9.55
CA GLY A 565 8.98 21.22 -8.48
C GLY A 565 8.52 21.73 -7.11
N ILE A 566 9.44 22.33 -6.36
CA ILE A 566 9.23 22.73 -4.96
C ILE A 566 8.07 23.74 -4.81
N VAL A 567 7.15 23.45 -3.89
CA VAL A 567 6.08 24.39 -3.46
C VAL A 567 6.39 24.93 -2.06
N THR A 568 6.34 26.25 -1.87
CA THR A 568 6.68 26.93 -0.61
C THR A 568 5.46 27.56 0.06
N CYS A 569 5.42 27.55 1.39
CA CYS A 569 4.37 28.23 2.16
C CYS A 569 4.97 29.12 3.26
N PRO A 570 4.19 30.01 3.92
CA PRO A 570 4.73 30.87 4.97
C PRO A 570 5.36 30.11 6.15
N ASN A 571 4.89 28.89 6.44
CA ASN A 571 5.40 28.04 7.53
C ASN A 571 6.54 27.11 7.10
N ASP A 572 6.80 27.02 5.79
CA ASP A 572 7.88 26.23 5.20
C ASP A 572 8.46 26.98 3.98
N PRO A 573 9.38 27.93 4.24
CA PRO A 573 9.95 28.78 3.19
C PRO A 573 10.98 28.06 2.31
N ASP A 574 11.55 26.95 2.78
CA ASP A 574 12.47 26.11 2.02
C ASP A 574 11.69 25.25 1.00
N GLY A 575 10.47 24.86 1.38
CA GLY A 575 9.45 24.29 0.52
C GLY A 575 9.44 22.77 0.50
N SER A 576 8.40 22.24 -0.13
CA SER A 576 8.16 20.81 -0.24
C SER A 576 9.11 20.12 -1.22
N HIS A 577 9.81 19.12 -0.70
CA HIS A 577 10.73 18.22 -1.39
C HIS A 577 10.07 16.86 -1.62
N GLY A 578 9.55 16.21 -0.57
CA GLY A 578 8.47 15.22 -0.65
C GLY A 578 8.71 13.96 -1.47
N PHE A 579 9.96 13.69 -1.89
CA PHE A 579 10.36 12.57 -2.76
C PHE A 579 9.70 12.55 -4.15
N CYS A 580 8.93 13.58 -4.51
CA CYS A 580 8.09 13.60 -5.69
C CYS A 580 8.84 14.16 -6.89
N LEU A 581 8.86 13.44 -8.02
CA LEU A 581 9.53 13.91 -9.24
C LEU A 581 8.55 14.52 -10.24
N LEU A 582 7.47 13.80 -10.54
CA LEU A 582 6.39 14.24 -11.42
C LEU A 582 5.08 14.01 -10.70
N ASN A 583 4.17 14.98 -10.77
CA ASN A 583 2.82 14.83 -10.25
C ASN A 583 2.00 13.84 -11.12
N ASN A 584 2.10 12.55 -10.79
CA ASN A 584 1.53 11.46 -11.55
C ASN A 584 0.01 11.60 -11.73
N VAL A 585 -0.70 11.92 -10.65
CA VAL A 585 -2.16 12.06 -10.66
C VAL A 585 -2.61 13.30 -11.43
N ALA A 586 -1.96 14.46 -11.25
CA ALA A 586 -2.29 15.66 -12.01
C ALA A 586 -2.01 15.48 -13.51
N ILE A 587 -0.93 14.78 -13.89
CA ILE A 587 -0.64 14.47 -15.30
C ILE A 587 -1.75 13.57 -15.87
N GLY A 588 -2.16 12.54 -15.13
CA GLY A 588 -3.28 11.68 -15.51
C GLY A 588 -4.60 12.42 -15.66
N ALA A 589 -4.91 13.35 -14.74
CA ALA A 589 -6.11 14.18 -14.79
C ALA A 589 -6.11 15.14 -15.99
N ALA A 590 -4.99 15.84 -16.23
CA ALA A 590 -4.82 16.70 -17.40
C ALA A 590 -4.92 15.92 -18.72
N TYR A 591 -4.32 14.72 -18.75
CA TYR A 591 -4.41 13.81 -19.88
C TYR A 591 -5.86 13.38 -20.14
N ALA A 592 -6.58 12.95 -19.10
CA ALA A 592 -7.98 12.53 -19.21
C ALA A 592 -8.85 13.63 -19.82
N ARG A 593 -8.77 14.85 -19.29
CA ARG A 593 -9.59 15.97 -19.79
C ARG A 593 -9.22 16.38 -21.20
N SER A 594 -7.93 16.38 -21.55
CA SER A 594 -7.50 16.81 -22.88
C SER A 594 -7.80 15.78 -23.97
N MET A 595 -7.55 14.49 -23.71
CA MET A 595 -7.72 13.42 -24.68
C MET A 595 -9.16 12.95 -24.82
N TYR A 596 -9.91 12.86 -23.71
CA TYR A 596 -11.27 12.31 -23.67
C TYR A 596 -12.36 13.39 -23.55
N ARG A 597 -12.04 14.65 -23.91
CA ARG A 597 -13.00 15.78 -23.92
C ARG A 597 -14.27 15.52 -24.74
N ASN A 598 -14.15 14.72 -25.80
CA ASN A 598 -15.27 14.37 -26.69
C ASN A 598 -16.00 13.09 -26.26
N ASP A 599 -15.40 12.32 -25.33
CA ASP A 599 -15.92 11.05 -24.83
C ASP A 599 -16.65 11.22 -23.48
N GLY A 600 -17.01 12.46 -23.14
CA GLY A 600 -17.77 12.79 -21.96
C GLY A 600 -16.95 12.95 -20.68
N ILE A 601 -15.62 12.97 -20.75
CA ILE A 601 -14.77 13.27 -19.58
C ILE A 601 -14.51 14.77 -19.51
N LYS A 602 -15.32 15.48 -18.71
CA LYS A 602 -15.19 16.92 -18.50
C LYS A 602 -14.84 17.26 -17.05
N LYS A 603 -15.52 16.62 -16.11
CA LYS A 603 -15.35 16.85 -14.67
C LYS A 603 -14.44 15.81 -14.04
N ILE A 604 -13.31 16.26 -13.49
CA ILE A 604 -12.35 15.37 -12.80
C ILE A 604 -12.31 15.70 -11.32
N ALA A 605 -12.37 14.66 -10.49
CA ALA A 605 -12.08 14.78 -9.06
C ALA A 605 -10.75 14.10 -8.73
N ILE A 606 -9.93 14.74 -7.92
CA ILE A 606 -8.70 14.20 -7.32
C ILE A 606 -8.89 14.18 -5.81
N ILE A 607 -8.81 12.99 -5.21
CA ILE A 607 -8.94 12.78 -3.77
C ILE A 607 -7.59 12.30 -3.22
N ASP A 608 -7.01 13.07 -2.32
CA ASP A 608 -5.74 12.77 -1.68
C ASP A 608 -5.94 12.39 -0.21
N PHE A 609 -5.60 11.15 0.12
CA PHE A 609 -5.63 10.64 1.49
C PHE A 609 -4.24 10.35 2.08
N ASP A 610 -3.17 10.69 1.35
CA ASP A 610 -1.83 10.70 1.94
C ASP A 610 -1.82 11.61 3.18
N VAL A 611 -1.07 11.23 4.20
CA VAL A 611 -1.07 11.99 5.46
C VAL A 611 -0.44 13.36 5.31
N HIS A 612 0.38 13.56 4.28
CA HIS A 612 0.96 14.84 3.94
C HIS A 612 0.08 15.58 2.94
N HIS A 613 0.02 16.89 3.09
CA HIS A 613 -0.75 17.72 2.18
C HIS A 613 -0.22 17.62 0.75
N GLY A 614 -1.08 17.25 -0.20
CA GLY A 614 -0.82 17.24 -1.65
C GLY A 614 -0.67 18.64 -2.26
N ASN A 615 0.16 19.47 -1.65
CA ASN A 615 0.38 20.88 -1.98
C ASN A 615 0.92 21.09 -3.40
N GLY A 616 1.64 20.11 -3.97
CA GLY A 616 2.05 20.12 -5.37
C GLY A 616 0.84 20.05 -6.29
N THR A 617 -0.05 19.10 -6.04
CA THR A 617 -1.32 18.92 -6.76
C THR A 617 -2.20 20.15 -6.63
N GLU A 618 -2.33 20.69 -5.42
CA GLU A 618 -3.11 21.90 -5.17
C GLU A 618 -2.57 23.10 -5.96
N GLU A 619 -1.25 23.33 -5.93
CA GLU A 619 -0.61 24.44 -6.67
C GLU A 619 -0.81 24.29 -8.18
N ILE A 620 -0.76 23.07 -8.72
CA ILE A 620 -1.10 22.80 -10.13
C ILE A 620 -2.55 23.18 -10.42
N VAL A 621 -3.48 22.74 -9.59
CA VAL A 621 -4.92 23.02 -9.75
C VAL A 621 -5.20 24.52 -9.65
N ARG A 622 -4.47 25.27 -8.82
CA ARG A 622 -4.58 26.73 -8.73
C ARG A 622 -4.10 27.47 -9.99
N GLN A 623 -3.29 26.85 -10.85
CA GLN A 623 -2.85 27.43 -12.13
C GLN A 623 -3.84 27.23 -13.28
N LEU A 624 -4.91 26.46 -13.07
CA LEU A 624 -6.01 26.30 -14.03
C LEU A 624 -6.81 27.60 -14.22
N THR A 625 -6.65 28.58 -13.33
CA THR A 625 -7.24 29.91 -13.48
C THR A 625 -6.15 30.96 -13.70
N PRO A 626 -6.45 32.03 -14.48
CA PRO A 626 -5.49 33.10 -14.67
C PRO A 626 -5.07 33.72 -13.34
N ASN A 627 -3.77 33.66 -13.08
CA ASN A 627 -3.15 34.10 -11.85
C ASN A 627 -1.95 35.01 -12.18
N ILE A 628 -1.58 35.83 -11.21
CA ILE A 628 -0.40 36.68 -11.25
C ILE A 628 0.49 36.27 -10.09
N GLU A 629 1.68 35.78 -10.42
CA GLU A 629 2.73 35.48 -9.46
C GLU A 629 3.68 36.66 -9.34
N HIS A 630 4.12 36.94 -8.11
CA HIS A 630 5.11 37.96 -7.80
C HIS A 630 6.34 37.30 -7.19
N ALA A 631 7.49 37.44 -7.85
CA ALA A 631 8.78 37.00 -7.33
C ALA A 631 9.61 38.19 -6.86
N ILE A 632 10.16 38.13 -5.65
CA ILE A 632 11.08 39.14 -5.15
C ILE A 632 12.50 38.77 -5.62
N ILE A 633 13.07 39.58 -6.49
CA ILE A 633 14.45 39.43 -6.95
C ILE A 633 15.33 40.24 -6.01
N ARG A 634 16.16 39.55 -5.21
CA ARG A 634 17.18 40.19 -4.38
C ARG A 634 18.53 40.03 -5.06
N THR A 635 19.18 41.14 -5.36
CA THR A 635 20.58 41.20 -5.76
C THR A 635 21.39 41.83 -4.62
N PRO A 636 22.73 41.69 -4.61
CA PRO A 636 23.58 42.39 -3.64
C PRO A 636 23.43 43.92 -3.64
N PHE A 637 22.84 44.50 -4.70
CA PHE A 637 22.76 45.94 -4.91
C PHE A 637 21.33 46.51 -4.88
N ALA A 638 20.30 45.67 -5.05
CA ALA A 638 18.91 46.09 -5.13
C ALA A 638 17.93 44.95 -4.84
N VAL A 639 16.75 45.31 -4.34
CA VAL A 639 15.58 44.43 -4.26
C VAL A 639 14.56 44.91 -5.29
N GLY A 640 14.18 44.04 -6.23
CA GLY A 640 13.15 44.28 -7.23
C GLY A 640 12.04 43.23 -7.16
N GLY A 641 10.93 43.49 -7.85
CA GLY A 641 9.84 42.53 -8.03
C GLY A 641 9.70 42.16 -9.50
N LEU A 642 9.53 40.87 -9.79
CA LEU A 642 9.09 40.36 -11.07
C LEU A 642 7.64 39.93 -10.94
N GLN A 643 6.81 40.34 -11.89
CA GLN A 643 5.42 39.92 -11.98
C GLN A 643 5.26 39.05 -13.22
N THR A 644 4.71 37.85 -13.06
CA THR A 644 4.50 36.89 -14.14
C THR A 644 3.07 36.38 -14.09
N SER A 645 2.33 36.52 -15.18
CA SER A 645 1.03 35.86 -15.31
C SER A 645 1.22 34.36 -15.47
N THR A 646 0.49 33.57 -14.70
CA THR A 646 0.43 32.12 -14.81
C THR A 646 -0.99 31.70 -15.19
N TYR A 647 -1.10 30.86 -16.21
CA TYR A 647 -2.38 30.30 -16.65
C TYR A 647 -2.08 29.05 -17.47
N LYS A 648 -2.61 27.91 -17.04
CA LYS A 648 -2.32 26.61 -17.65
C LYS A 648 -3.56 25.71 -17.65
N PRO A 649 -4.60 26.06 -18.43
CA PRO A 649 -5.80 25.25 -18.51
C PRO A 649 -5.46 23.87 -19.08
N TRP A 650 -6.09 22.84 -18.54
CA TRP A 650 -6.03 21.48 -19.08
C TRP A 650 -6.97 21.30 -20.27
N LEU A 651 -8.11 22.01 -20.27
CA LEU A 651 -9.06 22.01 -21.38
C LEU A 651 -9.38 23.44 -21.84
N ASP A 652 -10.03 24.23 -20.98
CA ASP A 652 -10.49 25.58 -21.32
C ASP A 652 -10.72 26.44 -20.04
N GLU A 653 -11.37 27.59 -20.17
CA GLU A 653 -11.66 28.50 -19.03
C GLU A 653 -12.61 27.92 -17.97
N HIS A 654 -13.37 26.86 -18.28
CA HIS A 654 -14.32 26.23 -17.34
C HIS A 654 -13.64 25.27 -16.37
N ASP A 655 -12.33 25.03 -16.51
CA ASP A 655 -11.52 24.19 -15.62
C ASP A 655 -11.69 24.54 -14.14
N VAL A 656 -11.96 25.81 -13.83
CA VAL A 656 -12.29 26.30 -12.48
C VAL A 656 -13.50 25.58 -11.85
N ASN A 657 -14.48 25.21 -12.65
CA ASN A 657 -15.72 24.55 -12.21
C ASN A 657 -15.69 23.03 -12.41
N ASP A 658 -14.79 22.55 -13.25
CA ASP A 658 -14.72 21.17 -13.74
C ASP A 658 -13.53 20.37 -13.19
N VAL A 659 -12.73 20.97 -12.31
CA VAL A 659 -11.69 20.28 -11.53
C VAL A 659 -11.95 20.42 -10.04
N PHE A 660 -12.05 19.28 -9.37
CA PHE A 660 -12.22 19.17 -7.93
C PHE A 660 -10.97 18.52 -7.31
N PHE A 661 -10.44 19.13 -6.26
CA PHE A 661 -9.35 18.60 -5.46
C PHE A 661 -9.73 18.57 -3.99
N ALA A 662 -9.47 17.47 -3.30
CA ALA A 662 -9.60 17.40 -1.85
C ALA A 662 -8.41 16.67 -1.24
N SER A 663 -7.90 17.18 -0.12
CA SER A 663 -6.81 16.55 0.64
C SER A 663 -7.15 16.46 2.13
N THR A 664 -6.87 15.31 2.74
CA THR A 664 -6.94 15.11 4.20
C THR A 664 -5.58 14.76 4.76
N HIS A 665 -5.02 15.59 5.63
CA HIS A 665 -3.62 15.49 6.05
C HIS A 665 -3.40 16.01 7.47
N GLY A 666 -2.23 15.75 8.05
CA GLY A 666 -1.81 16.40 9.30
C GLY A 666 -1.53 17.88 9.09
N TYR A 667 -1.93 18.75 10.03
CA TYR A 667 -1.63 20.17 9.99
C TYR A 667 -1.44 20.75 11.39
N GLY A 668 -0.31 21.43 11.62
CA GLY A 668 -0.01 22.09 12.91
C GLY A 668 1.44 21.91 13.37
N PRO A 669 1.77 22.33 14.61
CA PRO A 669 3.09 22.15 15.20
C PRO A 669 3.34 20.70 15.66
N ARG A 670 4.54 20.15 15.43
CA ARG A 670 4.90 18.77 15.78
C ARG A 670 4.95 18.49 17.29
N ASP A 671 4.94 19.51 18.13
CA ASP A 671 4.78 19.36 19.58
C ASP A 671 3.83 20.39 20.18
N ASN A 672 2.73 19.90 20.77
CA ASN A 672 1.70 20.72 21.43
C ASN A 672 2.20 21.48 22.67
N LYS A 673 3.43 21.21 23.15
CA LYS A 673 4.04 21.89 24.32
C LYS A 673 4.76 23.19 23.96
N ILE A 674 4.86 23.50 22.69
CA ILE A 674 5.66 24.61 22.17
C ILE A 674 4.70 25.73 21.75
N PRO A 675 4.88 26.99 22.23
CA PRO A 675 4.02 28.10 21.86
C PRO A 675 4.01 28.36 20.34
N LEU A 676 2.82 28.67 19.80
CA LEU A 676 2.65 29.12 18.41
C LEU A 676 3.62 30.28 18.12
N GLY A 677 4.49 30.12 17.12
CA GLY A 677 5.45 31.15 16.71
C GLY A 677 6.88 31.01 17.26
N SER A 678 7.18 29.98 18.04
CA SER A 678 8.56 29.66 18.40
C SER A 678 9.22 28.76 17.35
N ILE A 679 10.44 29.13 16.91
CA ILE A 679 11.23 28.42 15.89
C ILE A 679 11.64 27.01 16.38
N GLN A 680 11.65 26.80 17.69
CA GLN A 680 11.91 25.50 18.31
C GLN A 680 10.60 24.74 18.41
N GLY A 681 10.22 23.97 17.38
CA GLY A 681 9.11 23.03 17.46
C GLY A 681 8.69 22.32 16.19
N GLY A 682 9.09 22.81 15.01
CA GLY A 682 8.80 22.21 13.71
C GLY A 682 7.31 22.13 13.36
N TRP A 683 6.95 22.35 12.10
CA TRP A 683 5.60 22.09 11.60
C TRP A 683 5.51 20.67 11.05
N PHE A 684 4.33 20.06 11.14
CA PHE A 684 4.05 18.86 10.37
C PHE A 684 4.25 19.19 8.88
N TYR A 685 5.06 18.39 8.20
CA TYR A 685 5.46 18.68 6.83
C TYR A 685 4.26 18.47 5.87
N PRO A 686 4.06 19.30 4.82
CA PRO A 686 4.84 20.45 4.37
C PRO A 686 4.35 21.81 4.94
N ALA A 687 3.79 21.80 6.16
CA ALA A 687 3.32 22.99 6.89
C ALA A 687 2.24 23.84 6.19
N SER A 688 1.56 23.26 5.20
CA SER A 688 0.47 23.85 4.41
C SER A 688 -0.78 22.97 4.49
N GLY A 689 -1.89 23.43 3.89
CA GLY A 689 -3.17 22.71 3.93
C GLY A 689 -3.98 23.00 5.21
N LYS A 690 -3.98 24.26 5.66
CA LYS A 690 -4.90 24.65 6.74
C LYS A 690 -6.34 24.34 6.30
N THR A 691 -7.15 23.78 7.19
CA THR A 691 -8.55 23.44 6.87
C THR A 691 -9.27 24.60 6.19
N TYR A 692 -9.71 24.36 4.96
CA TYR A 692 -10.26 25.35 4.06
C TYR A 692 -11.21 24.67 3.06
N LYS A 693 -12.28 25.37 2.68
CA LYS A 693 -13.20 24.96 1.63
C LYS A 693 -13.43 26.16 0.71
N SER A 694 -13.11 26.03 -0.57
CA SER A 694 -13.31 27.13 -1.51
C SER A 694 -14.80 27.43 -1.71
N LYS A 695 -15.13 28.72 -1.85
CA LYS A 695 -16.47 29.17 -2.22
C LYS A 695 -16.59 29.05 -3.75
N SER A 696 -17.33 28.06 -4.25
CA SER A 696 -17.64 27.96 -5.68
C SER A 696 -18.30 29.26 -6.16
N LEU A 697 -18.00 29.70 -7.39
CA LEU A 697 -18.76 30.76 -8.07
C LEU A 697 -20.22 30.30 -8.23
N THR A 698 -21.13 30.86 -7.44
CA THR A 698 -22.57 30.65 -7.62
C THR A 698 -23.36 31.95 -7.79
N ASP A 699 -22.73 33.13 -7.69
CA ASP A 699 -23.41 34.41 -7.95
C ASP A 699 -22.60 35.31 -8.90
N PRO A 700 -23.12 35.61 -10.11
CA PRO A 700 -22.51 36.57 -11.04
C PRO A 700 -22.35 37.99 -10.48
N GLN A 701 -23.00 38.33 -9.36
CA GLN A 701 -22.90 39.64 -8.71
C GLN A 701 -21.61 39.84 -7.89
N ASP A 702 -20.90 38.76 -7.55
CA ASP A 702 -19.67 38.81 -6.74
C ASP A 702 -18.38 38.98 -7.58
N LEU A 703 -18.51 39.22 -8.89
CA LEU A 703 -17.42 39.65 -9.77
C LEU A 703 -17.23 41.17 -9.65
N GLU A 704 -16.59 41.64 -8.57
CA GLU A 704 -16.13 43.03 -8.51
C GLU A 704 -14.96 43.24 -9.48
N THR A 705 -15.15 44.09 -10.48
CA THR A 705 -14.04 44.62 -11.28
C THR A 705 -13.13 45.44 -10.37
N PRO A 706 -11.83 45.14 -10.25
CA PRO A 706 -10.95 45.88 -9.34
C PRO A 706 -10.87 47.34 -9.79
N ASN A 707 -11.17 48.26 -8.87
CA ASN A 707 -11.08 49.69 -9.15
C ASN A 707 -9.62 50.16 -9.11
N LEU A 708 -9.35 51.30 -9.75
CA LEU A 708 -8.00 51.86 -9.87
C LEU A 708 -7.38 52.28 -8.51
N SER A 709 -8.18 52.48 -7.46
CA SER A 709 -7.69 52.79 -6.12
C SER A 709 -7.13 51.57 -5.37
N ASP A 710 -7.70 50.39 -5.57
CA ASP A 710 -7.20 49.14 -4.97
C ASP A 710 -5.86 48.72 -5.60
N PHE A 711 -5.67 49.04 -6.88
CA PHE A 711 -4.38 48.90 -7.57
C PHE A 711 -3.28 49.79 -6.98
N LEU A 712 -3.63 50.99 -6.50
CA LEU A 712 -2.67 51.98 -6.00
C LEU A 712 -2.38 51.85 -4.49
N MET A 713 -3.27 51.24 -3.70
CA MET A 713 -3.13 51.14 -2.23
C MET A 713 -2.44 49.84 -1.75
N SER A 714 -2.14 48.87 -2.63
CA SER A 714 -1.52 47.58 -2.28
C SER A 714 -0.01 47.64 -1.94
N GLN A 715 0.54 48.81 -1.60
CA GLN A 715 1.97 49.04 -1.31
C GLN A 715 2.47 48.39 0.02
N THR A 716 1.72 47.48 0.63
CA THR A 716 2.14 46.66 1.78
C THR A 716 2.25 45.17 1.40
N TRP A 717 3.45 44.87 0.93
CA TRP A 717 4.17 43.63 0.67
C TRP A 717 3.89 42.41 1.58
N THR A 718 3.06 41.47 1.12
CA THR A 718 3.06 40.05 1.53
C THR A 718 2.40 39.19 0.44
N LYS A 719 2.80 37.90 0.29
CA LYS A 719 2.13 36.89 -0.57
C LYS A 719 0.61 37.05 -0.37
N LEU A 720 -0.12 37.55 -1.38
CA LEU A 720 -1.57 37.64 -1.35
C LEU A 720 -2.15 36.24 -1.51
N GLY A 721 -2.21 35.53 -0.38
CA GLY A 721 -2.93 34.28 -0.19
C GLY A 721 -4.44 34.53 -0.12
N ASP A 722 -5.17 33.61 -0.71
CA ASP A 722 -6.53 33.11 -0.45
C ASP A 722 -7.76 34.04 -0.41
N ASP A 723 -7.71 35.34 -0.11
CA ASP A 723 -8.95 36.07 0.25
C ASP A 723 -9.59 36.95 -0.84
N TYR A 724 -8.97 37.13 -2.03
CA TYR A 724 -9.52 38.02 -3.08
C TYR A 724 -10.01 37.31 -4.35
N ARG A 725 -10.15 35.97 -4.36
CA ARG A 725 -10.46 35.23 -5.59
C ARG A 725 -11.67 34.33 -5.44
N ASN A 726 -12.83 34.88 -5.79
CA ASN A 726 -13.98 34.11 -6.29
C ASN A 726 -13.66 33.41 -7.64
N ASN A 727 -12.42 32.96 -7.89
CA ASN A 727 -11.98 32.40 -9.18
C ASN A 727 -10.94 31.28 -8.98
N CYS A 728 -11.11 30.48 -7.92
CA CYS A 728 -10.28 29.30 -7.66
C CYS A 728 -11.07 28.02 -7.91
N CYS A 729 -10.36 26.96 -8.29
CA CYS A 729 -10.97 25.64 -8.47
C CYS A 729 -11.63 25.15 -7.17
N LYS A 730 -12.46 24.12 -7.29
CA LYS A 730 -13.11 23.50 -6.12
C LYS A 730 -12.07 22.73 -5.31
N ILE A 731 -11.55 23.35 -4.25
CA ILE A 731 -10.49 22.83 -3.38
C ILE A 731 -11.05 22.65 -1.96
N ILE A 732 -10.81 21.49 -1.36
CA ILE A 732 -11.15 21.19 0.02
C ILE A 732 -9.93 20.63 0.75
N ASP A 733 -9.39 21.40 1.68
CA ASP A 733 -8.33 20.97 2.57
C ASP A 733 -8.89 20.67 3.96
N ILE A 734 -8.48 19.54 4.53
CA ILE A 734 -8.82 19.16 5.90
C ILE A 734 -7.53 18.85 6.64
N GLY A 735 -7.03 19.87 7.34
CA GLY A 735 -5.89 19.79 8.24
C GLY A 735 -6.28 19.25 9.60
N LEU A 736 -5.89 18.00 9.87
CA LEU A 736 -6.10 17.30 11.14
C LEU A 736 -5.03 17.69 12.15
N SER A 737 -5.41 18.01 13.37
CA SER A 737 -4.49 18.48 14.41
C SER A 737 -3.84 17.34 15.20
N LEU A 738 -2.66 17.58 15.76
CA LEU A 738 -1.99 16.61 16.64
C LEU A 738 -2.83 16.40 17.92
N PRO A 739 -3.17 15.15 18.30
CA PRO A 739 -3.96 14.89 19.51
C PRO A 739 -3.21 15.33 20.78
N VAL A 740 -3.95 15.74 21.81
CA VAL A 740 -3.39 16.13 23.11
C VAL A 740 -2.85 14.89 23.86
N LYS A 741 -1.58 14.95 24.31
CA LYS A 741 -0.80 13.81 24.86
C LYS A 741 -1.34 13.21 26.17
N ASP A 742 -2.17 13.91 26.94
CA ASP A 742 -2.69 13.39 28.23
C ASP A 742 -3.79 12.32 28.06
N ASP A 743 -4.28 12.10 26.84
CA ASP A 743 -5.22 11.02 26.52
C ASP A 743 -4.54 9.93 25.68
N THR A 744 -3.96 8.92 26.33
CA THR A 744 -3.57 7.65 25.70
C THR A 744 -4.75 6.89 25.06
N TYR A 745 -5.96 7.44 25.14
CA TYR A 745 -7.24 6.97 24.62
C TYR A 745 -7.60 7.50 23.21
N ASN A 746 -6.85 8.46 22.67
CA ASN A 746 -7.26 9.27 21.51
C ASN A 746 -7.25 8.57 20.13
N HIS A 747 -6.66 7.38 19.99
CA HIS A 747 -6.56 6.71 18.67
C HIS A 747 -7.93 6.34 18.07
N GLY A 748 -8.94 6.06 18.89
CA GLY A 748 -10.29 5.80 18.41
C GLY A 748 -10.98 7.07 17.89
N LEU A 749 -10.62 8.23 18.44
CA LEU A 749 -11.19 9.53 18.08
C LEU A 749 -10.56 10.07 16.79
N GLN A 750 -9.24 9.94 16.60
CA GLN A 750 -8.55 10.33 15.36
C GLN A 750 -9.12 9.62 14.12
N ARG A 751 -9.40 8.31 14.25
CA ARG A 751 -10.01 7.52 13.17
C ARG A 751 -11.42 7.99 12.84
N LEU A 752 -12.21 8.31 13.86
CA LEU A 752 -13.57 8.85 13.68
C LEU A 752 -13.53 10.24 13.07
N GLU A 753 -12.61 11.10 13.51
CA GLU A 753 -12.45 12.45 12.97
C GLU A 753 -12.15 12.43 11.47
N LEU A 754 -11.24 11.55 11.03
CA LEU A 754 -11.00 11.34 9.61
C LEU A 754 -12.25 10.84 8.86
N ARG A 755 -12.94 9.82 9.37
CA ARG A 755 -14.16 9.31 8.70
C ARG A 755 -15.26 10.37 8.64
N ASP A 756 -15.43 11.15 9.71
CA ASP A 756 -16.38 12.25 9.77
C ASP A 756 -15.98 13.40 8.84
N ALA A 757 -14.68 13.68 8.67
CA ALA A 757 -14.19 14.64 7.69
C ALA A 757 -14.65 14.27 6.27
N TYR A 758 -14.57 13.00 5.90
CA TYR A 758 -15.09 12.50 4.62
C TYR A 758 -16.61 12.57 4.53
N ARG A 759 -17.33 12.05 5.54
CA ARG A 759 -18.81 12.01 5.54
C ARG A 759 -19.44 13.39 5.51
N ASN A 760 -18.86 14.36 6.22
CA ASN A 760 -19.46 15.67 6.42
C ASN A 760 -18.98 16.73 5.42
N ASN A 761 -17.78 16.58 4.85
CA ASN A 761 -17.18 17.60 3.99
C ASN A 761 -16.89 17.12 2.57
N ILE A 762 -16.09 16.06 2.42
CA ILE A 762 -15.57 15.65 1.10
C ILE A 762 -16.65 14.94 0.28
N ILE A 763 -17.27 13.89 0.81
CA ILE A 763 -18.23 13.07 0.07
C ILE A 763 -19.46 13.88 -0.39
N PRO A 764 -20.09 14.72 0.46
CA PRO A 764 -21.21 15.54 0.01
C PRO A 764 -20.82 16.49 -1.14
N SER A 765 -19.64 17.12 -1.04
CA SER A 765 -19.16 18.04 -2.08
C SER A 765 -18.77 17.30 -3.37
N LEU A 766 -18.24 16.08 -3.25
CA LEU A 766 -17.91 15.23 -4.39
C LEU A 766 -19.15 14.71 -5.12
N MET A 767 -20.20 14.33 -4.37
CA MET A 767 -21.50 13.97 -4.92
C MET A 767 -22.18 15.16 -5.62
N GLU A 768 -22.08 16.36 -5.05
CA GLU A 768 -22.58 17.59 -5.68
C GLU A 768 -21.79 17.96 -6.94
N PHE A 769 -20.48 17.75 -6.92
CA PHE A 769 -19.61 17.99 -8.07
C PHE A 769 -19.98 17.11 -9.27
N ASP A 770 -20.39 15.87 -9.01
CA ASP A 770 -20.80 14.86 -10.00
C ASP A 770 -19.69 14.59 -11.03
N PRO A 771 -18.56 13.98 -10.60
CA PRO A 771 -17.39 13.77 -11.45
C PRO A 771 -17.65 12.73 -12.55
N ASP A 772 -16.96 12.87 -13.68
CA ASP A 772 -16.92 11.89 -14.77
C ASP A 772 -15.84 10.82 -14.57
N LEU A 773 -14.81 11.11 -13.77
CA LEU A 773 -13.72 10.22 -13.41
C LEU A 773 -13.10 10.69 -12.08
N ILE A 774 -12.79 9.74 -11.20
CA ILE A 774 -12.17 10.02 -9.89
C ILE A 774 -10.75 9.46 -9.88
N PHE A 775 -9.79 10.31 -9.49
CA PHE A 775 -8.44 9.93 -9.16
C PHE A 775 -8.25 9.85 -7.64
N ILE A 776 -7.44 8.89 -7.21
CA ILE A 776 -7.02 8.75 -5.81
C ILE A 776 -5.50 8.89 -5.75
N SER A 777 -5.01 9.89 -5.03
CA SER A 777 -3.63 9.97 -4.56
C SER A 777 -3.53 9.13 -3.28
N ALA A 778 -3.01 7.90 -3.41
CA ALA A 778 -3.11 6.87 -2.39
C ALA A 778 -1.82 6.73 -1.58
N GLY A 779 -1.70 7.52 -0.50
CA GLY A 779 -0.64 7.42 0.49
C GLY A 779 -1.03 6.60 1.72
N PHE A 780 -0.13 5.74 2.20
CA PHE A 780 -0.42 4.80 3.30
C PHE A 780 0.32 5.11 4.61
N ASP A 781 0.94 6.28 4.69
CA ASP A 781 1.68 6.80 5.83
C ASP A 781 0.79 7.41 6.93
N ALA A 782 -0.52 7.55 6.70
CA ALA A 782 -1.50 7.85 7.75
C ALA A 782 -1.71 6.68 8.74
N HIS A 783 -1.09 5.53 8.48
CA HIS A 783 -1.21 4.35 9.32
C HIS A 783 -0.55 4.61 10.69
N ARG A 784 -1.23 4.30 11.79
CA ARG A 784 -0.79 4.59 13.17
C ARG A 784 0.58 4.03 13.61
N LYS A 785 1.18 3.14 12.80
CA LYS A 785 2.50 2.53 13.02
C LYS A 785 3.58 3.14 12.12
N ASP A 786 3.20 3.97 11.17
CA ASP A 786 4.12 4.73 10.35
C ASP A 786 4.62 5.94 11.15
N THR A 787 5.93 6.13 11.16
CA THR A 787 6.58 7.20 11.91
C THR A 787 6.43 8.55 11.21
N MET A 788 6.16 8.57 9.91
CA MET A 788 6.07 9.80 9.11
C MET A 788 4.84 10.63 9.42
N ASN A 789 3.77 10.05 9.97
CA ASN A 789 2.60 10.85 10.40
C ASN A 789 2.79 11.55 11.75
N PHE A 790 3.89 11.33 12.49
CA PHE A 790 4.17 11.94 13.80
C PHE A 790 3.00 11.83 14.83
N GLY A 791 2.12 10.84 14.68
CA GLY A 791 0.94 10.63 15.53
C GLY A 791 -0.26 11.54 15.22
N TYR A 792 -0.24 12.31 14.13
CA TYR A 792 -1.35 13.18 13.72
C TYR A 792 -2.59 12.39 13.32
N VAL A 793 -2.39 11.36 12.51
CA VAL A 793 -3.46 10.48 12.02
C VAL A 793 -3.19 9.06 12.51
N GLY A 794 -4.27 8.36 12.84
CA GLY A 794 -4.22 7.05 13.50
C GLY A 794 -4.90 5.94 12.70
N MET A 795 -4.85 6.00 11.36
CA MET A 795 -5.53 5.01 10.52
C MET A 795 -4.99 3.60 10.75
N ILE A 796 -5.84 2.63 10.48
CA ILE A 796 -5.47 1.22 10.36
C ILE A 796 -5.95 0.68 9.01
N GLU A 797 -5.62 -0.56 8.71
CA GLU A 797 -5.94 -1.20 7.43
C GLU A 797 -7.43 -1.12 7.06
N GLU A 798 -8.34 -1.26 8.03
CA GLU A 798 -9.79 -1.17 7.80
C GLU A 798 -10.28 0.25 7.46
N ASP A 799 -9.51 1.30 7.76
CA ASP A 799 -9.86 2.66 7.36
C ASP A 799 -9.56 2.92 5.89
N TYR A 800 -8.46 2.38 5.37
CA TYR A 800 -8.16 2.44 3.94
C TYR A 800 -9.17 1.64 3.12
N GLU A 801 -9.57 0.46 3.59
CA GLU A 801 -10.64 -0.33 2.96
C GLU A 801 -11.95 0.47 2.94
N TRP A 802 -12.38 1.00 4.09
CA TRP A 802 -13.62 1.79 4.21
C TRP A 802 -13.62 3.04 3.33
N LEU A 803 -12.52 3.79 3.32
CA LEU A 803 -12.39 5.03 2.57
C LEU A 803 -12.53 4.78 1.06
N THR A 804 -11.82 3.77 0.58
CA THR A 804 -11.86 3.35 -0.82
C THR A 804 -13.25 2.84 -1.20
N GLU A 805 -13.90 2.06 -0.33
CA GLU A 805 -15.29 1.64 -0.53
C GLU A 805 -16.24 2.85 -0.65
N GLN A 806 -16.07 3.91 0.15
CA GLN A 806 -16.91 5.11 0.02
C GLN A 806 -16.67 5.82 -1.31
N ILE A 807 -15.41 5.99 -1.72
CA ILE A 807 -15.07 6.64 -3.00
C ILE A 807 -15.63 5.83 -4.18
N VAL A 808 -15.52 4.49 -4.16
CA VAL A 808 -16.10 3.66 -5.22
C VAL A 808 -17.63 3.74 -5.25
N LYS A 809 -18.30 3.85 -4.09
CA LYS A 809 -19.75 4.08 -4.05
C LYS A 809 -20.16 5.42 -4.65
N VAL A 810 -19.38 6.48 -4.42
CA VAL A 810 -19.57 7.77 -5.08
C VAL A 810 -19.32 7.64 -6.58
N ALA A 811 -18.25 6.95 -6.98
CA ALA A 811 -17.97 6.68 -8.38
C ALA A 811 -19.12 5.91 -9.06
N ASN A 812 -19.72 4.93 -8.37
CA ASN A 812 -20.89 4.19 -8.86
C ASN A 812 -22.12 5.10 -9.04
N SER A 813 -22.24 6.16 -8.24
CA SER A 813 -23.32 7.14 -8.34
C SER A 813 -23.11 8.11 -9.52
N CYS A 814 -21.88 8.57 -9.75
CA CYS A 814 -21.58 9.69 -10.66
C CYS A 814 -20.96 9.26 -11.99
N CYS A 815 -19.98 8.36 -11.96
CA CYS A 815 -19.14 8.04 -13.12
C CYS A 815 -19.12 6.56 -13.49
N ASN A 816 -20.20 5.81 -13.24
CA ASN A 816 -20.28 4.37 -13.50
C ASN A 816 -19.15 3.56 -12.85
N GLY A 817 -18.58 4.09 -11.77
CA GLY A 817 -17.55 3.44 -11.00
C GLY A 817 -16.12 3.61 -11.53
N ARG A 818 -15.89 4.57 -12.44
CA ARG A 818 -14.57 4.89 -13.00
C ARG A 818 -13.65 5.49 -11.94
N VAL A 819 -12.63 4.73 -11.56
CA VAL A 819 -11.62 5.14 -10.56
C VAL A 819 -10.21 4.79 -11.02
N VAL A 820 -9.28 5.75 -10.95
CA VAL A 820 -7.84 5.52 -11.15
C VAL A 820 -7.12 5.87 -9.85
N SER A 821 -6.49 4.90 -9.21
CA SER A 821 -5.71 5.11 -7.99
C SER A 821 -4.22 5.00 -8.27
N ALA A 822 -3.40 5.86 -7.66
CA ALA A 822 -1.94 5.86 -7.82
C ALA A 822 -1.24 5.89 -6.47
N LEU A 823 -0.24 5.03 -6.29
CA LEU A 823 0.54 4.93 -5.06
C LEU A 823 1.37 6.22 -4.81
N GLU A 824 1.23 6.79 -3.61
CA GLU A 824 2.00 7.95 -3.13
C GLU A 824 2.94 7.53 -1.97
N GLY A 825 2.71 7.98 -0.72
CA GLY A 825 3.50 7.67 0.47
C GLY A 825 3.19 6.34 1.16
N GLY A 826 3.81 6.12 2.33
CA GLY A 826 3.71 4.90 3.14
C GLY A 826 5.04 4.16 3.24
N TYR A 827 5.58 4.06 4.46
CA TYR A 827 7.01 3.80 4.69
C TYR A 827 7.28 2.74 5.76
N LYS A 828 6.30 2.35 6.59
CA LYS A 828 6.44 1.23 7.52
C LYS A 828 6.32 -0.13 6.80
N ILE A 829 7.42 -0.51 6.16
CA ILE A 829 7.60 -1.73 5.35
C ILE A 829 8.24 -2.91 6.11
N HIS A 830 8.69 -2.66 7.33
CA HIS A 830 9.31 -3.64 8.22
C HIS A 830 8.39 -4.85 8.44
N GLY A 831 8.95 -6.06 8.41
CA GLY A 831 8.19 -7.32 8.33
C GLY A 831 7.68 -7.72 6.93
N GLY A 832 7.98 -6.97 5.86
CA GLY A 832 7.66 -7.38 4.49
C GLY A 832 6.15 -7.52 4.24
N ILE A 833 5.69 -8.71 3.87
CA ILE A 833 4.28 -8.99 3.57
C ILE A 833 3.33 -8.75 4.76
N ILE A 834 3.82 -8.85 6.00
CA ILE A 834 3.02 -8.58 7.21
C ILE A 834 3.10 -7.13 7.67
N SER A 835 3.86 -6.29 6.95
CA SER A 835 4.07 -4.89 7.31
C SER A 835 2.76 -4.09 7.26
N PRO A 836 2.60 -3.08 8.12
CA PRO A 836 1.48 -2.15 8.06
C PRO A 836 1.24 -1.53 6.68
N PHE A 837 2.33 -1.17 5.97
CA PHE A 837 2.25 -0.63 4.61
C PHE A 837 1.63 -1.65 3.65
N ALA A 838 2.20 -2.86 3.56
CA ALA A 838 1.72 -3.89 2.66
C ALA A 838 0.23 -4.23 2.92
N ARG A 839 -0.15 -4.42 4.20
CA ARG A 839 -1.54 -4.73 4.56
C ARG A 839 -2.50 -3.58 4.26
N SER A 840 -2.07 -2.33 4.41
CA SER A 840 -2.89 -1.15 4.08
C SER A 840 -3.14 -1.04 2.57
N VAL A 841 -2.12 -1.27 1.74
CA VAL A 841 -2.26 -1.33 0.27
C VAL A 841 -3.20 -2.49 -0.12
N ALA A 842 -3.00 -3.68 0.46
CA ALA A 842 -3.89 -4.82 0.20
C ALA A 842 -5.34 -4.51 0.55
N SER A 843 -5.61 -3.78 1.63
CA SER A 843 -6.95 -3.33 1.99
C SER A 843 -7.55 -2.32 1.02
N HIS A 844 -6.76 -1.38 0.51
CA HIS A 844 -7.20 -0.46 -0.54
C HIS A 844 -7.52 -1.20 -1.85
N VAL A 845 -6.62 -2.08 -2.32
CA VAL A 845 -6.80 -2.85 -3.56
C VAL A 845 -7.98 -3.82 -3.42
N ARG A 846 -8.17 -4.45 -2.25
CA ARG A 846 -9.34 -5.30 -1.98
C ARG A 846 -10.63 -4.52 -2.16
N ALA A 847 -10.72 -3.29 -1.67
CA ALA A 847 -11.89 -2.44 -1.87
C ALA A 847 -12.11 -2.06 -3.35
N LEU A 848 -11.04 -1.88 -4.14
CA LEU A 848 -11.16 -1.70 -5.59
C LEU A 848 -11.67 -2.96 -6.30
N VAL A 849 -11.20 -4.15 -5.93
CA VAL A 849 -11.66 -5.44 -6.47
C VAL A 849 -13.12 -5.71 -6.09
N ASP A 850 -13.45 -5.58 -4.80
CA ASP A 850 -14.80 -5.71 -4.27
C ASP A 850 -15.74 -4.65 -4.89
N GLY A 851 -15.22 -3.45 -5.12
CA GLY A 851 -15.88 -2.31 -5.73
C GLY A 851 -16.10 -2.43 -7.23
N GLY A 852 -15.16 -3.05 -7.97
CA GLY A 852 -15.28 -3.39 -9.39
C GLY A 852 -16.44 -4.36 -9.63
N ASN A 853 -16.65 -5.29 -8.70
CA ASN A 853 -17.79 -6.20 -8.70
C ASN A 853 -19.09 -5.53 -8.20
N SER A 854 -19.02 -4.61 -7.24
CA SER A 854 -20.21 -4.01 -6.62
C SER A 854 -20.79 -2.83 -7.41
N ARG A 855 -22.12 -2.80 -7.51
CA ARG A 855 -22.90 -1.67 -8.04
C ARG A 855 -23.60 -0.86 -6.94
N GLU A 856 -23.15 -0.99 -5.70
CA GLU A 856 -23.70 -0.22 -4.57
C GLU A 856 -23.41 1.28 -4.78
N VAL A 857 -24.45 2.09 -4.75
CA VAL A 857 -24.34 3.57 -4.82
C VAL A 857 -24.14 4.14 -3.42
N TYR A 858 -23.61 5.36 -3.35
CA TYR A 858 -23.49 6.06 -2.08
C TYR A 858 -24.87 6.50 -1.56
N ASP A 859 -25.09 6.34 -0.25
CA ASP A 859 -26.34 6.72 0.44
C ASP A 859 -25.98 7.56 1.68
N MET A 860 -26.47 8.80 1.71
CA MET A 860 -26.21 9.76 2.78
C MET A 860 -26.78 9.30 4.13
N ASP A 861 -27.99 8.75 4.14
CA ASP A 861 -28.66 8.32 5.38
C ASP A 861 -27.91 7.15 6.04
N GLU A 862 -27.23 6.34 5.22
CA GLU A 862 -26.38 5.26 5.69
C GLU A 862 -25.08 5.74 6.30
N GLY A 863 -24.45 6.75 5.70
CA GLY A 863 -23.27 7.39 6.26
C GLY A 863 -23.56 7.94 7.65
N ASP A 864 -24.70 8.58 7.81
CA ASP A 864 -25.23 9.08 9.08
C ASP A 864 -25.48 7.97 10.11
N TRP A 865 -26.12 6.88 9.69
CA TRP A 865 -26.35 5.72 10.55
C TRP A 865 -25.03 5.10 11.01
N GLU A 866 -24.08 4.92 10.10
CA GLU A 866 -22.78 4.33 10.40
C GLU A 866 -22.00 5.20 11.39
N SER A 867 -21.94 6.52 11.17
CA SER A 867 -21.30 7.46 12.08
C SER A 867 -21.89 7.41 13.50
N ARG A 868 -23.24 7.40 13.63
CA ARG A 868 -23.90 7.22 14.94
C ARG A 868 -23.57 5.88 15.59
N TYR A 869 -23.56 4.81 14.80
CA TYR A 869 -23.29 3.47 15.28
C TYR A 869 -21.85 3.29 15.75
N GLU A 870 -20.87 3.85 15.03
CA GLU A 870 -19.46 3.83 15.42
C GLU A 870 -19.19 4.58 16.72
N ARG A 871 -19.80 5.76 16.89
CA ARG A 871 -19.73 6.52 18.15
C ARG A 871 -20.31 5.72 19.31
N HIS A 872 -21.49 5.14 19.14
CA HIS A 872 -22.10 4.28 20.15
C HIS A 872 -21.20 3.09 20.52
N MET A 873 -20.58 2.44 19.53
CA MET A 873 -19.65 1.33 19.78
C MET A 873 -18.40 1.75 20.54
N ASN A 874 -17.87 2.95 20.28
CA ASN A 874 -16.73 3.50 21.01
C ASN A 874 -17.10 3.89 22.45
N GLU A 875 -18.26 4.51 22.67
CA GLU A 875 -18.80 4.78 24.00
C GLU A 875 -18.99 3.50 24.82
N GLU A 876 -19.52 2.43 24.21
CA GLU A 876 -19.70 1.15 24.90
C GLU A 876 -18.37 0.46 25.23
N LYS A 877 -17.36 0.58 24.35
CA LYS A 877 -15.99 0.14 24.67
C LYS A 877 -15.42 0.94 25.84
N GLU A 878 -15.70 2.24 25.88
CA GLU A 878 -15.22 3.10 26.96
C GLU A 878 -15.84 2.74 28.31
N LYS A 879 -17.17 2.58 28.36
CA LYS A 879 -17.86 2.13 29.58
C LYS A 879 -17.29 0.81 30.09
N LYS A 880 -17.00 -0.14 29.19
CA LYS A 880 -16.39 -1.44 29.57
C LYS A 880 -14.96 -1.28 30.09
N ARG A 881 -14.18 -0.38 29.51
CA ARG A 881 -12.81 -0.08 29.96
C ARG A 881 -12.83 0.59 31.33
N GLN A 882 -13.67 1.61 31.52
CA GLN A 882 -13.85 2.28 32.81
C GLN A 882 -14.31 1.29 33.88
N ALA A 883 -15.31 0.45 33.58
CA ALA A 883 -15.74 -0.60 34.50
C ALA A 883 -14.65 -1.66 34.81
N ARG A 884 -13.67 -1.87 33.90
CA ARG A 884 -12.50 -2.71 34.17
C ARG A 884 -11.49 -1.99 35.07
N MET A 885 -11.24 -0.71 34.83
CA MET A 885 -10.37 0.10 35.68
C MET A 885 -10.94 0.24 37.09
N ASP A 886 -12.23 0.53 37.22
CA ASP A 886 -12.92 0.64 38.52
C ASP A 886 -12.89 -0.69 39.28
N ARG A 887 -13.03 -1.83 38.58
CA ARG A 887 -12.88 -3.16 39.19
C ARG A 887 -11.45 -3.41 39.66
N ASN A 888 -10.46 -3.07 38.85
CA ASN A 888 -9.05 -3.19 39.22
C ASN A 888 -8.74 -2.30 40.44
N TYR A 889 -9.23 -1.06 40.46
CA TYR A 889 -9.07 -0.13 41.57
C TYR A 889 -9.72 -0.64 42.87
N ARG A 890 -10.95 -1.17 42.78
CA ARG A 890 -11.64 -1.81 43.93
C ARG A 890 -10.94 -3.09 44.40
N SER A 891 -10.31 -3.85 43.50
CA SER A 891 -9.53 -5.03 43.87
C SER A 891 -8.22 -4.68 44.57
N THR A 892 -7.63 -3.52 44.27
CA THR A 892 -6.43 -3.02 44.96
C THR A 892 -6.75 -2.40 46.33
N GLU A 893 -7.91 -1.78 46.52
CA GLU A 893 -8.35 -1.28 47.85
C GLU A 893 -8.79 -2.41 48.80
N GLY A 894 -9.05 -3.62 48.29
CA GLY A 894 -9.35 -4.81 49.09
C GLY A 894 -8.15 -5.40 49.85
N ILE A 895 -6.93 -4.89 49.62
CA ILE A 895 -5.68 -5.36 50.25
C ILE A 895 -5.08 -4.25 51.12
N THR A 896 -5.87 -3.67 52.02
CA THR A 896 -5.37 -3.05 53.28
C THR A 896 -6.53 -2.87 54.26
N PRO A 897 -6.59 -3.62 55.37
CA PRO A 897 -7.33 -3.19 56.54
C PRO A 897 -6.40 -2.40 57.47
N SER A 898 -6.93 -1.30 58.01
CA SER A 898 -6.39 -0.42 59.07
C SER A 898 -5.59 0.80 58.62
N LEU A 899 -6.28 1.94 58.55
CA LEU A 899 -6.06 3.12 59.40
C LEU A 899 -7.02 4.21 58.93
N LYS A 900 -8.28 4.12 59.38
CA LYS A 900 -9.17 5.28 59.41
C LYS A 900 -8.82 6.08 60.67
N HIS A 901 -8.26 7.26 60.51
CA HIS A 901 -8.47 8.35 61.47
C HIS A 901 -8.84 9.62 60.72
N GLU A 902 -10.12 9.94 60.85
CA GLU A 902 -10.69 11.25 61.17
C GLU A 902 -9.98 12.49 60.61
N ASN A 903 -10.66 13.18 59.72
CA ASN A 903 -11.06 14.58 59.94
C ASN A 903 -12.04 15.01 58.85
N GLU A 904 -13.34 14.86 59.13
CA GLU A 904 -14.33 15.82 58.62
C GLU A 904 -14.22 17.08 59.49
N LEU A 905 -14.20 18.27 58.88
CA LEU A 905 -15.00 19.43 59.29
C LEU A 905 -14.81 20.62 58.32
N HIS A 906 -15.96 21.04 57.79
CA HIS A 906 -16.38 22.39 57.40
C HIS A 906 -16.12 22.93 55.97
N LEU A 907 -17.21 22.87 55.19
CA LEU A 907 -17.60 23.91 54.23
C LEU A 907 -18.15 25.15 54.97
N GLY A 908 -17.87 26.34 54.42
CA GLY A 908 -18.51 27.62 54.70
C GLY A 908 -17.67 28.75 54.12
N ASP A 909 -17.86 29.15 52.87
CA ASP A 909 -18.81 30.17 52.39
C ASP A 909 -18.20 31.60 52.38
N LEU A 910 -18.55 32.35 51.32
CA LEU A 910 -18.42 33.80 51.10
C LEU A 910 -17.05 34.41 50.77
N GLY A 911 -17.02 35.06 49.60
CA GLY A 911 -16.82 36.52 49.58
C GLY A 911 -15.56 37.03 48.88
N GLU A 912 -15.82 37.77 47.80
CA GLU A 912 -14.96 38.71 47.09
C GLU A 912 -13.96 39.50 47.97
N ILE A 913 -12.80 39.90 47.41
CA ILE A 913 -12.31 41.31 47.35
C ILE A 913 -10.91 41.37 46.68
N ARG A 914 -10.88 42.05 45.52
CA ARG A 914 -9.96 43.08 45.00
C ARG A 914 -8.43 42.93 44.96
N HIS A 915 -7.95 43.30 43.77
CA HIS A 915 -6.63 43.82 43.36
C HIS A 915 -5.84 44.67 44.37
N SER A 916 -4.51 44.51 44.35
CA SER A 916 -3.55 45.63 44.23
C SER A 916 -2.17 45.12 43.81
N ASP A 917 -1.55 45.91 42.93
CA ASP A 917 -0.24 45.76 42.28
C ASP A 917 0.98 45.84 43.23
N ASP A 918 2.11 45.26 42.80
CA ASP A 918 3.43 45.93 42.63
C ASP A 918 4.66 45.00 42.84
N ASP A 919 5.49 45.03 41.79
CA ASP A 919 6.95 45.02 41.68
C ASP A 919 7.87 43.79 41.98
N ASP A 920 8.62 43.51 40.89
CA ASP A 920 10.07 43.30 40.76
C ASP A 920 10.77 41.94 40.98
N ASN A 921 11.29 41.45 39.84
CA ASN A 921 12.60 40.82 39.58
C ASN A 921 13.00 39.51 40.28
N LEU A 922 13.17 38.43 39.48
CA LEU A 922 14.43 37.67 39.26
C LEU A 922 14.19 36.32 38.52
N GLU A 923 14.83 36.16 37.35
CA GLU A 923 15.17 34.85 36.74
C GLU A 923 16.31 34.13 37.52
N PRO A 924 16.68 32.85 37.25
CA PRO A 924 16.05 31.82 36.43
C PRO A 924 15.77 30.49 37.18
N SER A 925 14.99 29.63 36.52
CA SER A 925 14.41 28.38 36.99
C SER A 925 15.44 27.25 37.27
N ARG A 926 15.21 26.56 38.40
CA ARG A 926 15.92 25.36 38.83
C ARG A 926 15.50 24.13 38.01
N LYS A 927 16.46 23.51 37.34
CA LYS A 927 16.38 22.13 36.83
C LYS A 927 15.99 21.16 37.96
N ARG A 928 14.86 20.44 37.83
CA ARG A 928 14.54 19.30 38.69
C ARG A 928 15.30 18.06 38.17
N SER A 929 16.29 17.64 38.95
CA SER A 929 16.99 16.36 38.81
C SER A 929 16.03 15.19 39.12
N ARG A 930 15.99 14.18 38.25
CA ARG A 930 15.37 12.88 38.55
C ARG A 930 16.28 12.14 39.54
N LYS A 931 15.74 11.74 40.69
CA LYS A 931 16.44 10.87 41.64
C LYS A 931 16.76 9.53 40.97
N GLN A 932 18.03 9.14 41.04
CA GLN A 932 18.52 7.82 40.63
C GLN A 932 17.94 6.76 41.58
N VAL A 933 17.34 5.72 41.01
CA VAL A 933 16.79 4.58 41.78
C VAL A 933 17.94 3.61 42.06
N ASP A 934 18.15 3.27 43.33
CA ASP A 934 19.12 2.26 43.74
C ASP A 934 18.50 0.87 43.62
N TYR A 935 18.72 0.24 42.47
CA TYR A 935 18.22 -1.10 42.15
C TYR A 935 18.75 -2.18 43.11
N LYS A 936 19.85 -1.94 43.82
CA LYS A 936 20.40 -2.89 44.79
C LYS A 936 19.56 -2.92 46.06
N GLN A 937 19.08 -1.76 46.50
CA GLN A 937 18.19 -1.65 47.65
C GLN A 937 16.81 -2.24 47.35
N LEU A 938 16.29 -2.03 46.13
CA LEU A 938 15.04 -2.63 45.67
C LEU A 938 15.14 -4.16 45.56
N PHE A 939 16.28 -4.68 45.10
CA PHE A 939 16.52 -6.12 45.01
C PHE A 939 16.63 -6.80 46.39
N GLU A 940 17.28 -6.16 47.37
CA GLU A 940 17.32 -6.69 48.73
C GLU A 940 15.97 -6.63 49.45
N GLN A 941 15.13 -5.65 49.10
CA GLN A 941 13.78 -5.53 49.64
C GLN A 941 12.87 -6.64 49.11
N LEU A 942 12.93 -6.94 47.81
CA LEU A 942 12.22 -8.07 47.19
C LEU A 942 12.66 -9.42 47.77
N LYS A 943 13.95 -9.58 48.07
CA LYS A 943 14.49 -10.80 48.69
C LYS A 943 14.03 -11.00 50.14
N LYS A 944 13.67 -9.93 50.86
CA LYS A 944 13.09 -9.97 52.21
C LYS A 944 11.59 -10.26 52.21
N GLU A 945 10.90 -9.95 51.13
CA GLU A 945 9.44 -10.13 50.99
C GLU A 945 9.03 -11.50 50.45
N GLY A 946 10.00 -12.35 50.07
CA GLY A 946 9.76 -13.79 49.86
C GLY A 946 8.95 -14.16 48.62
N ASN A 947 9.00 -13.34 47.56
CA ASN A 947 8.53 -13.70 46.22
C ASN A 947 9.70 -13.94 45.26
#